data_AF-A0A1R3HKI3-F1
#
_entry.id   AF-A0A1R3HKI3-F1
#
_cell.length_a   1.000
_cell.length_b   1.000
_cell.length_c   1.000
_cell.angle_alpha   90.00
_cell.angle_beta   90.00
_cell.angle_gamma   90.00
#
_symmetry.space_group_name_H-M   'P 1'
#
loop_
_entity.id
_entity.type
_entity.pdbx_description
1 polymer ?
#
loop_
_entity_poly.entity_id
_entity_poly.type
_entity_poly.pdbx_seq_one_letter_code
_entity_poly.pdbx_strand_id
1 'polypeptide(L)'
;MEDAYARSVSEVLDFFGVDSTKGLTDIQVAQHARLYGRNGTPFWKLVFKQFDDLLVKILIAAAFVSFVLALINGETGLTAFLEPSVILLILAANAAVGVITETNAEKALEELRAYQADIATVLRNGCFSILPATELVPGDIVEVSVGSKIPADMRMIEMLSDQLRVDQAILTGESSSVEKDLESTIATNAVYQDKTNILFSGTVVVAGRARAVVIGVGANTAMGNIRDSMLRTDDEVTPLKKKLDEFGTFLAKVIAGICVLVWIVNIGHFRDPAHGGFLRGAIHYFKIAVALAVAAIPEGLPAVVTTCLALGTKRMARLNAIVRSLPSVETLGCTTVICSDKTGTLTTNMMSVSKICVVNSVQHGPPVAEFEVSGTTYAPEGFIFDSNGTQLEFPAQLPCLLHIAMCSALCNESLLQYNPDKGSIEKIGESTEVALRVLAEKVGLPGFDSMPSALNMLSKHERASYCNHYWENQFKKVSVLEFSRDRKMMSVLCSHKQMDIMFSKGAPESVISRCTNILCNSDGSTVPLTASLRAELESRFNSLGLDNLSLLLSFAGKETLRCLALALKIMPMGQPTLSLEDEKDLTFIGLVGMLDPPREEVRNAMLSCMTAGIRVIVVTGDNKSTAESVCRKIGAFDHLVDFSGCSYTAAEFEELPAMQQTMALQRMALFTRY
;
A
#
# COMPACT_ATOMS: atom_id res chain seq x y z
N MET A 1 -14.43 1.08 -20.30
CA MET A 1 -14.21 2.20 -21.24
C MET A 1 -12.87 2.83 -20.90
N GLU A 2 -11.80 2.52 -21.63
CA GLU A 2 -10.42 2.87 -21.23
C GLU A 2 -10.08 4.35 -21.45
N ASP A 3 -10.74 5.00 -22.40
CA ASP A 3 -10.56 6.39 -22.80
C ASP A 3 -11.49 7.37 -22.06
N ALA A 4 -12.16 6.94 -20.99
CA ALA A 4 -13.14 7.75 -20.25
C ALA A 4 -12.54 9.04 -19.66
N TYR A 5 -11.22 9.11 -19.48
CA TYR A 5 -10.51 10.30 -19.02
C TYR A 5 -10.46 11.43 -20.08
N ALA A 6 -10.54 11.07 -21.36
CA ALA A 6 -10.52 12.02 -22.48
C ALA A 6 -11.93 12.42 -22.95
N ARG A 7 -12.98 11.78 -22.42
CA ARG A 7 -14.37 12.03 -22.79
C ARG A 7 -15.07 12.93 -21.79
N SER A 8 -16.11 13.61 -22.28
CA SER A 8 -17.02 14.41 -21.45
C SER A 8 -17.90 13.50 -20.58
N VAL A 9 -18.40 14.04 -19.46
CA VAL A 9 -19.28 13.29 -18.54
C VAL A 9 -20.54 12.78 -19.26
N SER A 10 -21.13 13.59 -20.14
CA SER A 10 -22.31 13.21 -20.93
C SER A 10 -22.04 12.02 -21.84
N GLU A 11 -20.90 11.99 -22.53
CA GLU A 11 -20.56 10.89 -23.43
C GLU A 11 -20.34 9.56 -22.68
N VAL A 12 -19.81 9.63 -21.46
CA VAL A 12 -19.61 8.45 -20.62
C VAL A 12 -20.95 7.93 -20.08
N LEU A 13 -21.85 8.82 -19.65
CA LEU A 13 -23.19 8.44 -19.19
C LEU A 13 -24.04 7.84 -20.32
N ASP A 14 -23.97 8.43 -21.52
CA ASP A 14 -24.67 7.94 -22.71
C ASP A 14 -24.12 6.57 -23.16
N PHE A 15 -22.80 6.35 -23.06
CA PHE A 15 -22.18 5.06 -23.38
C PHE A 15 -22.71 3.91 -22.51
N PHE A 16 -22.92 4.16 -21.21
CA PHE A 16 -23.48 3.17 -20.29
C PHE A 16 -25.02 3.19 -20.20
N GLY A 17 -25.67 4.17 -20.84
CA GLY A 17 -27.12 4.34 -20.80
C GLY A 17 -27.66 4.58 -19.39
N VAL A 18 -26.95 5.37 -18.57
CA VAL A 18 -27.29 5.61 -17.16
C VAL A 18 -27.61 7.07 -16.87
N ASP A 19 -28.65 7.30 -16.07
CA ASP A 19 -29.02 8.63 -15.58
C ASP A 19 -28.25 8.95 -14.29
N SER A 20 -27.59 10.11 -14.24
CA SER A 20 -26.78 10.55 -13.09
C SER A 20 -27.55 10.61 -11.76
N THR A 21 -28.87 10.81 -11.83
CA THR A 21 -29.74 10.99 -10.65
C THR A 21 -30.44 9.71 -10.20
N LYS A 22 -30.54 8.71 -11.08
CA LYS A 22 -31.25 7.45 -10.80
C LYS A 22 -30.33 6.22 -10.75
N GLY A 23 -29.16 6.30 -11.38
CA GLY A 23 -28.27 5.15 -11.52
C GLY A 23 -28.87 4.02 -12.37
N LEU A 24 -28.26 2.84 -12.30
CA LEU A 24 -28.70 1.67 -13.06
C LEU A 24 -29.98 1.06 -12.48
N THR A 25 -30.78 0.46 -13.38
CA THR A 25 -31.90 -0.40 -12.99
C THR A 25 -31.46 -1.84 -12.74
N ASP A 26 -32.22 -2.59 -11.94
CA ASP A 26 -31.89 -4.00 -11.63
C ASP A 26 -31.71 -4.88 -12.89
N ILE A 27 -32.47 -4.57 -13.94
CA ILE A 27 -32.40 -5.25 -15.24
C ILE A 27 -31.05 -4.95 -15.91
N GLN A 28 -30.62 -3.69 -15.91
CA GLN A 28 -29.33 -3.28 -16.47
C GLN A 28 -28.16 -3.86 -15.66
N VAL A 29 -28.27 -3.90 -14.33
CA VAL A 29 -27.25 -4.53 -13.46
C VAL A 29 -27.07 -6.01 -13.83
N ALA A 30 -28.16 -6.75 -14.02
CA ALA A 30 -28.09 -8.16 -14.42
C ALA A 30 -27.50 -8.35 -15.84
N GLN A 31 -27.78 -7.44 -16.76
CA GLN A 31 -27.19 -7.45 -18.11
C GLN A 31 -25.70 -7.13 -18.08
N HIS A 32 -25.29 -6.08 -17.36
CA HIS A 32 -23.90 -5.67 -17.23
C HIS A 32 -23.07 -6.73 -16.49
N ALA A 33 -23.64 -7.38 -15.47
CA ALA A 33 -22.99 -8.50 -14.79
C ALA A 33 -22.73 -9.70 -15.71
N ARG A 34 -23.58 -9.92 -16.74
CA ARG A 34 -23.36 -10.97 -17.75
C ARG A 34 -22.32 -10.59 -18.80
N LEU A 35 -22.29 -9.32 -19.20
CA LEU A 35 -21.38 -8.78 -20.21
C LEU A 35 -19.95 -8.61 -19.68
N TYR A 36 -19.80 -8.06 -18.47
CA TYR A 36 -18.50 -7.71 -17.88
C TYR A 36 -18.03 -8.73 -16.82
N GLY A 37 -18.88 -9.68 -16.44
CA GLY A 37 -18.60 -10.72 -15.47
C GLY A 37 -18.81 -10.26 -14.02
N ARG A 38 -19.17 -11.22 -13.15
CA ARG A 38 -19.08 -11.05 -11.69
C ARG A 38 -17.67 -11.38 -11.21
N ASN A 39 -17.26 -10.78 -10.12
CA ASN A 39 -15.93 -11.01 -9.55
C ASN A 39 -15.90 -12.37 -8.80
N GLY A 40 -15.67 -13.50 -9.51
CA GLY A 40 -15.51 -14.81 -8.88
C GLY A 40 -15.53 -16.04 -9.82
N THR A 41 -14.84 -17.11 -9.41
CA THR A 41 -14.73 -18.38 -10.17
C THR A 41 -15.77 -19.44 -9.72
N PRO A 42 -16.33 -20.26 -10.64
CA PRO A 42 -17.35 -21.27 -10.31
C PRO A 42 -16.80 -22.59 -9.75
N PHE A 43 -17.51 -23.15 -8.77
CA PHE A 43 -17.20 -24.39 -8.01
C PHE A 43 -16.99 -25.66 -8.85
N TRP A 44 -17.72 -25.85 -9.95
CA TRP A 44 -17.64 -27.06 -10.77
C TRP A 44 -16.27 -27.26 -11.44
N LYS A 45 -15.47 -26.19 -11.57
CA LYS A 45 -14.13 -26.25 -12.15
C LYS A 45 -13.10 -26.91 -11.20
N LEU A 46 -13.34 -26.91 -9.87
CA LEU A 46 -12.49 -27.62 -8.91
C LEU A 46 -12.63 -29.14 -9.02
N VAL A 47 -13.84 -29.64 -9.23
CA VAL A 47 -14.10 -31.09 -9.29
C VAL A 47 -13.38 -31.74 -10.46
N PHE A 48 -13.39 -31.12 -11.65
CA PHE A 48 -12.67 -31.66 -12.81
C PHE A 48 -11.15 -31.65 -12.66
N LYS A 49 -10.60 -30.72 -11.88
CA LYS A 49 -9.16 -30.61 -11.64
C LYS A 49 -8.60 -31.82 -10.87
N GLN A 50 -9.42 -32.44 -10.01
CA GLN A 50 -9.03 -33.65 -9.27
C GLN A 50 -8.87 -34.89 -10.17
N PHE A 51 -9.49 -34.90 -11.36
CA PHE A 51 -9.37 -35.99 -12.33
C PHE A 51 -8.25 -35.77 -13.36
N ASP A 52 -7.52 -34.65 -13.29
CA ASP A 52 -6.51 -34.30 -14.28
C ASP A 52 -5.13 -34.94 -14.02
N ASP A 53 -4.93 -35.53 -12.83
CA ASP A 53 -3.70 -36.23 -12.46
C ASP A 53 -3.49 -37.49 -13.32
N LEU A 54 -2.26 -37.65 -13.82
CA LEU A 54 -1.83 -38.80 -14.64
C LEU A 54 -2.09 -40.14 -13.94
N LEU A 55 -1.95 -40.20 -12.61
CA LEU A 55 -2.14 -41.42 -11.81
C LEU A 55 -3.63 -41.80 -11.71
N VAL A 56 -4.51 -40.82 -11.49
CA VAL A 56 -5.97 -41.02 -11.49
C VAL A 56 -6.42 -41.48 -12.89
N LYS A 57 -5.86 -40.91 -13.96
CA LYS A 57 -6.11 -41.34 -15.34
C LYS A 57 -5.69 -42.80 -15.59
N ILE A 58 -4.54 -43.24 -15.05
CA ILE A 58 -4.09 -44.65 -15.15
C ILE A 58 -5.05 -45.59 -14.42
N LEU A 59 -5.50 -45.23 -13.23
CA LEU A 59 -6.47 -45.97 -12.44
C LEU A 59 -7.84 -46.06 -13.13
N ILE A 60 -8.33 -44.97 -13.71
CA ILE A 60 -9.56 -44.93 -14.51
C ILE A 60 -9.41 -45.83 -15.74
N ALA A 61 -8.26 -45.78 -16.43
CA ALA A 61 -7.98 -46.65 -17.56
C ALA A 61 -7.97 -48.13 -17.14
N ALA A 62 -7.39 -48.47 -15.99
CA ALA A 62 -7.37 -49.83 -15.47
C ALA A 62 -8.75 -50.34 -15.03
N ALA A 63 -9.55 -49.48 -14.39
CA ALA A 63 -10.95 -49.76 -14.07
C ALA A 63 -11.78 -49.99 -15.33
N PHE A 64 -11.58 -49.17 -16.37
CA PHE A 64 -12.24 -49.31 -17.67
C PHE A 64 -11.84 -50.62 -18.37
N VAL A 65 -10.55 -50.95 -18.41
CA VAL A 65 -10.06 -52.22 -18.98
C VAL A 65 -10.65 -53.42 -18.22
N SER A 66 -10.68 -53.37 -16.88
CA SER A 66 -11.26 -54.44 -16.06
C SER A 66 -12.78 -54.59 -16.31
N PHE A 67 -13.50 -53.48 -16.45
CA PHE A 67 -14.92 -53.47 -16.77
C PHE A 67 -15.24 -54.04 -18.16
N VAL A 68 -14.47 -53.65 -19.19
CA VAL A 68 -14.61 -54.17 -20.55
C VAL A 68 -14.31 -55.67 -20.59
N LEU A 69 -13.31 -56.14 -19.86
CA LEU A 69 -12.97 -57.57 -19.78
C LEU A 69 -14.07 -58.39 -19.06
N ALA A 70 -14.68 -57.84 -18.01
CA ALA A 70 -15.82 -58.48 -17.34
C ALA A 70 -17.03 -58.64 -18.30
N LEU A 71 -17.28 -57.63 -19.14
CA LEU A 71 -18.32 -57.69 -20.18
C LEU A 71 -18.02 -58.73 -21.27
N ILE A 72 -16.77 -58.80 -21.75
CA ILE A 72 -16.37 -59.72 -22.83
C ILE A 72 -16.36 -61.18 -22.35
N ASN A 73 -15.96 -61.45 -21.10
CA ASN A 73 -15.89 -62.80 -20.57
C ASN A 73 -17.26 -63.42 -20.25
N GLY A 74 -18.35 -62.65 -20.33
CA GLY A 74 -19.71 -63.14 -20.10
C GLY A 74 -19.94 -63.66 -18.68
N GLU A 75 -19.14 -63.22 -17.71
CA GLU A 75 -19.26 -63.64 -16.32
C GLU A 75 -20.49 -62.95 -15.67
N THR A 76 -21.63 -63.65 -15.66
CA THR A 76 -22.92 -63.12 -15.18
C THR A 76 -23.10 -63.27 -13.65
N GLY A 77 -22.09 -62.91 -12.87
CA GLY A 77 -22.13 -62.98 -11.41
C GLY A 77 -21.78 -61.65 -10.74
N LEU A 78 -22.32 -61.41 -9.54
CA LEU A 78 -21.95 -60.26 -8.68
C LEU A 78 -20.43 -60.17 -8.43
N THR A 79 -19.72 -61.30 -8.54
CA THR A 79 -18.26 -61.40 -8.39
C THR A 79 -17.47 -60.84 -9.57
N ALA A 80 -18.04 -60.77 -10.77
CA ALA A 80 -17.35 -60.28 -11.97
C ALA A 80 -17.17 -58.76 -11.97
N PHE A 81 -18.13 -58.05 -11.38
CA PHE A 81 -18.09 -56.59 -11.23
C PHE A 81 -17.44 -56.13 -9.92
N LEU A 82 -17.05 -57.06 -9.05
CA LEU A 82 -16.54 -56.76 -7.72
C LEU A 82 -15.21 -55.99 -7.80
N GLU A 83 -14.30 -56.43 -8.67
CA GLU A 83 -13.01 -55.77 -8.89
C GLU A 83 -13.11 -54.34 -9.46
N PRO A 84 -13.79 -54.07 -10.61
CA PRO A 84 -13.93 -52.70 -11.12
C PRO A 84 -14.75 -51.81 -10.17
N SER A 85 -15.71 -52.38 -9.43
CA SER A 85 -16.47 -51.63 -8.43
C SER A 85 -15.62 -51.23 -7.22
N VAL A 86 -14.71 -52.09 -6.77
CA VAL A 86 -13.78 -51.77 -5.67
C VAL A 86 -12.81 -50.66 -6.09
N ILE A 87 -12.25 -50.72 -7.31
CA ILE A 87 -11.35 -49.67 -7.82
C ILE A 87 -12.10 -48.34 -7.94
N LEU A 88 -13.33 -48.35 -8.47
CA LEU A 88 -14.16 -47.16 -8.59
C LEU A 88 -14.57 -46.59 -7.22
N LEU A 89 -14.83 -47.46 -6.24
CA LEU A 89 -15.15 -47.06 -4.86
C LEU A 89 -13.95 -46.44 -4.16
N ILE A 90 -12.73 -46.97 -4.36
CA ILE A 90 -11.49 -46.36 -3.86
C ILE A 90 -11.29 -44.98 -4.49
N LEU A 91 -11.42 -44.86 -5.82
CA LEU A 91 -11.33 -43.58 -6.51
C LEU A 91 -12.37 -42.57 -6.00
N ALA A 92 -13.62 -43.00 -5.80
CA ALA A 92 -14.68 -42.16 -5.28
C ALA A 92 -14.44 -41.73 -3.83
N ALA A 93 -13.96 -42.64 -2.98
CA ALA A 93 -13.59 -42.34 -1.59
C ALA A 93 -12.42 -41.34 -1.54
N ASN A 94 -11.40 -41.53 -2.37
CA ASN A 94 -10.26 -40.62 -2.47
C ASN A 94 -10.65 -39.24 -2.99
N ALA A 95 -11.49 -39.18 -4.03
CA ALA A 95 -12.04 -37.93 -4.52
C ALA A 95 -12.88 -37.22 -3.45
N ALA A 96 -13.71 -37.97 -2.70
CA ALA A 96 -14.51 -37.41 -1.61
C ALA A 96 -13.64 -36.87 -0.47
N VAL A 97 -12.61 -37.62 -0.03
CA VAL A 97 -11.66 -37.17 1.00
C VAL A 97 -10.88 -35.95 0.50
N GLY A 98 -10.44 -35.94 -0.75
CA GLY A 98 -9.79 -34.79 -1.40
C GLY A 98 -10.68 -33.56 -1.38
N VAL A 99 -11.93 -33.67 -1.84
CA VAL A 99 -12.91 -32.57 -1.86
C VAL A 99 -13.23 -32.08 -0.44
N ILE A 100 -13.44 -32.98 0.53
CA ILE A 100 -13.72 -32.59 1.93
C ILE A 100 -12.53 -31.85 2.55
N THR A 101 -11.31 -32.34 2.33
CA THR A 101 -10.11 -31.70 2.90
C THR A 101 -9.81 -30.36 2.23
N GLU A 102 -9.97 -30.26 0.91
CA GLU A 102 -9.80 -29.02 0.15
C GLU A 102 -10.87 -27.97 0.51
N THR A 103 -12.14 -28.36 0.59
CA THR A 103 -13.22 -27.44 1.00
C THR A 103 -13.07 -26.93 2.43
N ASN A 104 -12.56 -27.76 3.36
CA ASN A 104 -12.26 -27.30 4.72
C ASN A 104 -11.09 -26.29 4.74
N ALA A 105 -10.09 -26.47 3.89
CA ALA A 105 -8.99 -25.52 3.75
C ALA A 105 -9.46 -24.20 3.09
N GLU A 106 -10.34 -24.26 2.09
CA GLU A 106 -10.92 -23.08 1.45
C GLU A 106 -11.80 -22.27 2.40
N LYS A 107 -12.67 -22.91 3.18
CA LYS A 107 -13.50 -22.22 4.18
C LYS A 107 -12.66 -21.44 5.19
N ALA A 108 -11.57 -22.03 5.66
CA ALA A 108 -10.65 -21.36 6.58
C ALA A 108 -9.98 -20.12 5.96
N LEU A 109 -9.78 -20.12 4.63
CA LEU A 109 -9.27 -18.96 3.90
C LEU A 109 -10.37 -17.91 3.64
N GLU A 110 -11.60 -18.34 3.37
CA GLU A 110 -12.74 -17.46 3.12
C GLU A 110 -13.13 -16.65 4.38
N GLU A 111 -13.12 -17.28 5.56
CA GLU A 111 -13.30 -16.59 6.84
C GLU A 111 -12.25 -15.49 7.04
N LEU A 112 -10.99 -15.71 6.62
CA LEU A 112 -9.94 -14.69 6.66
C LEU A 112 -10.16 -13.57 5.63
N ARG A 113 -10.72 -13.88 4.45
CA ARG A 113 -11.05 -12.88 3.41
C ARG A 113 -12.22 -11.99 3.81
N ALA A 114 -13.18 -12.50 4.58
CA ALA A 114 -14.33 -11.73 5.06
C ALA A 114 -13.93 -10.52 5.92
N TYR A 115 -12.78 -10.57 6.60
CA TYR A 115 -12.22 -9.44 7.34
C TYR A 115 -11.73 -8.28 6.47
N GLN A 116 -11.67 -8.44 5.13
CA GLN A 116 -11.16 -7.46 4.18
C GLN A 116 -12.16 -7.05 3.10
N ALA A 117 -13.45 -7.37 3.25
CA ALA A 117 -14.44 -7.04 2.22
C ALA A 117 -14.69 -5.53 2.17
N ASP A 118 -14.19 -4.88 1.12
CA ASP A 118 -14.46 -3.47 0.83
C ASP A 118 -15.95 -3.29 0.48
N ILE A 119 -16.61 -2.28 1.08
CA ILE A 119 -18.01 -1.91 0.82
C ILE A 119 -18.08 -0.60 0.03
N ALA A 120 -19.13 -0.45 -0.77
CA ALA A 120 -19.36 0.73 -1.63
C ALA A 120 -20.80 1.24 -1.49
N THR A 121 -20.96 2.57 -1.51
CA THR A 121 -22.28 3.22 -1.52
C THR A 121 -22.69 3.53 -2.96
N VAL A 122 -23.73 2.86 -3.44
CA VAL A 122 -24.14 2.82 -4.84
C VAL A 122 -25.56 3.35 -4.99
N LEU A 123 -25.80 4.18 -6.01
CA LEU A 123 -27.11 4.66 -6.41
C LEU A 123 -27.70 3.75 -7.50
N ARG A 124 -28.78 3.03 -7.17
CA ARG A 124 -29.52 2.15 -8.09
C ARG A 124 -31.02 2.38 -7.93
N ASN A 125 -31.77 2.38 -9.04
CA ASN A 125 -33.21 2.67 -9.07
C ASN A 125 -33.62 3.98 -8.34
N GLY A 126 -32.72 4.97 -8.26
CA GLY A 126 -32.94 6.22 -7.51
C GLY A 126 -32.79 6.12 -5.99
N CYS A 127 -32.30 4.99 -5.47
CA CYS A 127 -32.04 4.79 -4.04
C CYS A 127 -30.57 4.47 -3.77
N PHE A 128 -30.02 5.05 -2.71
CA PHE A 128 -28.69 4.71 -2.22
C PHE A 128 -28.72 3.38 -1.46
N SER A 129 -27.78 2.50 -1.77
CA SER A 129 -27.61 1.20 -1.15
C SER A 129 -26.13 0.95 -0.87
N ILE A 130 -25.82 0.27 0.24
CA ILE A 130 -24.45 -0.14 0.57
C ILE A 130 -24.30 -1.60 0.14
N LEU A 131 -23.34 -1.87 -0.75
CA LEU A 131 -23.13 -3.18 -1.34
C LEU A 131 -21.65 -3.57 -1.25
N PRO A 132 -21.33 -4.87 -1.23
CA PRO A 132 -19.94 -5.32 -1.37
C PRO A 132 -19.35 -4.85 -2.70
N ALA A 133 -18.08 -4.44 -2.71
CA ALA A 133 -17.38 -3.99 -3.91
C ALA A 133 -17.35 -5.05 -5.04
N THR A 134 -17.49 -6.34 -4.70
CA THR A 134 -17.56 -7.46 -5.64
C THR A 134 -18.84 -7.49 -6.48
N GLU A 135 -19.88 -6.76 -6.07
CA GLU A 135 -21.17 -6.67 -6.77
C GLU A 135 -21.29 -5.44 -7.68
N LEU A 136 -20.24 -4.60 -7.75
CA LEU A 136 -20.20 -3.45 -8.63
C LEU A 136 -20.06 -3.88 -10.09
N VAL A 137 -20.74 -3.17 -10.97
CA VAL A 137 -20.67 -3.35 -12.43
C VAL A 137 -20.36 -2.02 -13.13
N PRO A 138 -19.73 -2.03 -14.31
CA PRO A 138 -19.55 -0.81 -15.10
C PRO A 138 -20.89 -0.11 -15.34
N GLY A 139 -20.93 1.21 -15.21
CA GLY A 139 -22.12 2.04 -15.26
C GLY A 139 -22.79 2.31 -13.90
N ASP A 140 -22.42 1.60 -12.83
CA ASP A 140 -22.90 1.94 -11.49
C ASP A 140 -22.48 3.35 -11.09
N ILE A 141 -23.36 4.08 -10.40
CA ILE A 141 -23.03 5.38 -9.83
C ILE A 141 -22.69 5.18 -8.37
N VAL A 142 -21.46 5.54 -8.01
CA VAL A 142 -20.93 5.38 -6.67
C VAL A 142 -20.68 6.75 -6.07
N GLU A 143 -21.04 6.89 -4.80
CA GLU A 143 -20.71 8.06 -4.03
C GLU A 143 -19.50 7.76 -3.14
N VAL A 144 -18.50 8.64 -3.18
CA VAL A 144 -17.29 8.53 -2.37
C VAL A 144 -17.17 9.74 -1.46
N SER A 145 -16.77 9.48 -0.22
CA SER A 145 -16.49 10.51 0.79
C SER A 145 -15.12 10.28 1.42
N VAL A 146 -14.63 11.28 2.15
CA VAL A 146 -13.42 11.17 2.98
C VAL A 146 -13.35 9.84 3.74
N GLY A 147 -12.19 9.18 3.67
CA GLY A 147 -11.93 7.88 4.27
C GLY A 147 -12.40 6.69 3.44
N SER A 148 -13.18 6.90 2.38
CA SER A 148 -13.63 5.81 1.50
C SER A 148 -12.49 5.32 0.63
N LYS A 149 -12.33 4.00 0.59
CA LYS A 149 -11.48 3.34 -0.40
C LYS A 149 -12.26 3.19 -1.71
N ILE A 150 -11.63 3.57 -2.81
CA ILE A 150 -12.23 3.58 -4.13
C ILE A 150 -12.34 2.12 -4.61
N PRO A 151 -13.55 1.58 -4.84
CA PRO A 151 -13.74 0.14 -5.04
C PRO A 151 -13.50 -0.35 -6.48
N ALA A 152 -13.51 0.55 -7.45
CA ALA A 152 -13.39 0.29 -8.88
C ALA A 152 -12.81 1.52 -9.58
N ASP A 153 -12.40 1.40 -10.84
CA ASP A 153 -12.03 2.59 -11.61
C ASP A 153 -13.28 3.34 -12.02
N MET A 154 -13.32 4.64 -11.73
CA MET A 154 -14.51 5.47 -11.92
C MET A 154 -14.19 6.82 -12.54
N ARG A 155 -15.08 7.31 -13.40
CA ARG A 155 -15.03 8.67 -13.95
C ARG A 155 -15.87 9.59 -13.07
N MET A 156 -15.30 10.69 -12.60
CA MET A 156 -16.06 11.66 -11.81
C MET A 156 -17.19 12.29 -12.63
N ILE A 157 -18.36 12.45 -12.01
CA ILE A 157 -19.56 13.07 -12.60
C ILE A 157 -19.78 14.45 -11.97
N GLU A 158 -19.69 14.51 -10.64
CA GLU A 158 -20.07 15.67 -9.84
C GLU A 158 -19.19 15.74 -8.60
N MET A 159 -18.62 16.92 -8.32
CA MET A 159 -18.01 17.23 -7.04
C MET A 159 -19.07 17.81 -6.11
N LEU A 160 -19.31 17.15 -4.97
CA LEU A 160 -20.29 17.58 -3.97
C LEU A 160 -19.67 18.53 -2.92
N SER A 161 -18.35 18.67 -2.94
CA SER A 161 -17.55 19.57 -2.11
C SER A 161 -16.71 20.50 -2.99
N ASP A 162 -16.19 21.59 -2.41
CA ASP A 162 -15.39 22.60 -3.13
C ASP A 162 -14.13 22.03 -3.77
N GLN A 163 -13.55 20.98 -3.17
CA GLN A 163 -12.42 20.23 -3.72
C GLN A 163 -12.55 18.74 -3.41
N LEU A 164 -11.88 17.91 -4.21
CA LEU A 164 -11.71 16.48 -3.94
C LEU A 164 -10.22 16.13 -4.03
N ARG A 165 -9.68 15.47 -3.00
CA ARG A 165 -8.30 14.99 -2.95
C ARG A 165 -8.24 13.49 -2.69
N VAL A 166 -7.39 12.80 -3.45
CA VAL A 166 -7.24 11.35 -3.39
C VAL A 166 -5.79 10.97 -3.19
N ASP A 167 -5.54 10.08 -2.23
CA ASP A 167 -4.25 9.43 -2.01
C ASP A 167 -4.07 8.32 -3.04
N GLN A 168 -3.15 8.53 -3.97
CA GLN A 168 -2.81 7.62 -5.06
C GLN A 168 -1.45 6.94 -4.85
N ALA A 169 -0.87 6.97 -3.63
CA ALA A 169 0.46 6.43 -3.34
C ALA A 169 0.61 4.96 -3.78
N ILE A 170 -0.47 4.17 -3.76
CA ILE A 170 -0.46 2.76 -4.18
C ILE A 170 -0.16 2.60 -5.69
N LEU A 171 -0.51 3.58 -6.51
CA LEU A 171 -0.32 3.55 -7.97
C LEU A 171 0.84 4.42 -8.44
N THR A 172 1.13 5.50 -7.72
CA THR A 172 2.13 6.51 -8.14
C THR A 172 3.39 6.51 -7.28
N GLY A 173 3.38 5.85 -6.11
CA GLY A 173 4.47 5.91 -5.13
C GLY A 173 4.58 7.25 -4.38
N GLU A 174 3.77 8.25 -4.73
CA GLU A 174 3.81 9.59 -4.15
C GLU A 174 2.86 9.72 -2.96
N SER A 175 3.37 10.11 -1.79
CA SER A 175 2.58 10.24 -0.55
C SER A 175 1.70 11.49 -0.48
N SER A 176 1.82 12.41 -1.43
CA SER A 176 1.00 13.63 -1.46
C SER A 176 -0.31 13.37 -2.19
N SER A 177 -1.41 13.84 -1.60
CA SER A 177 -2.74 13.69 -2.18
C SER A 177 -2.85 14.48 -3.48
N VAL A 178 -3.48 13.90 -4.49
CA VAL A 178 -3.70 14.53 -5.80
C VAL A 178 -5.10 15.13 -5.83
N GLU A 179 -5.18 16.40 -6.21
CA GLU A 179 -6.44 17.11 -6.44
C GLU A 179 -7.12 16.62 -7.73
N LYS A 180 -8.44 16.51 -7.68
CA LYS A 180 -9.26 15.95 -8.75
C LYS A 180 -10.14 17.03 -9.38
N ASP A 181 -10.35 16.92 -10.68
CA ASP A 181 -11.11 17.88 -11.48
C ASP A 181 -12.10 17.16 -12.41
N LEU A 182 -13.20 17.81 -12.77
CA LEU A 182 -14.24 17.27 -13.62
C LEU A 182 -13.89 17.35 -15.11
N GLU A 183 -13.01 18.26 -15.52
CA GLU A 183 -12.68 18.48 -16.93
C GLU A 183 -12.03 17.26 -17.60
N SER A 184 -12.24 17.12 -18.91
CA SER A 184 -11.63 16.05 -19.72
C SER A 184 -10.17 16.38 -20.03
N THR A 185 -9.26 15.42 -19.87
CA THR A 185 -7.84 15.58 -20.21
C THR A 185 -7.65 15.48 -21.72
N ILE A 186 -6.97 16.46 -22.34
CA ILE A 186 -6.81 16.55 -23.82
C ILE A 186 -5.74 15.57 -24.35
N ALA A 187 -4.85 15.05 -23.48
CA ALA A 187 -3.74 14.18 -23.88
C ALA A 187 -4.21 12.75 -24.20
N THR A 188 -3.98 12.28 -25.42
CA THR A 188 -4.39 10.95 -25.92
C THR A 188 -3.65 9.75 -25.31
N ASN A 189 -2.66 9.98 -24.44
CA ASN A 189 -1.90 8.97 -23.69
C ASN A 189 -1.43 9.52 -22.33
N ALA A 190 -2.39 10.00 -21.53
CA ALA A 190 -2.10 10.53 -20.20
C ALA A 190 -1.55 9.42 -19.27
N VAL A 191 -0.48 9.73 -18.53
CA VAL A 191 0.01 8.89 -17.43
C VAL A 191 -1.06 8.85 -16.33
N TYR A 192 -1.06 7.84 -15.45
CA TYR A 192 -2.03 7.75 -14.34
C TYR A 192 -2.11 9.03 -13.50
N GLN A 193 -0.97 9.70 -13.29
CA GLN A 193 -0.86 10.96 -12.56
C GLN A 193 -1.64 12.11 -13.21
N ASP A 194 -1.72 12.13 -14.54
CA ASP A 194 -2.35 13.21 -15.31
C ASP A 194 -3.87 13.04 -15.46
N LYS A 195 -4.40 11.86 -15.07
CA LYS A 195 -5.84 11.55 -15.11
C LYS A 195 -6.53 12.09 -13.86
N THR A 196 -6.58 13.41 -13.75
CA THR A 196 -7.19 14.15 -12.61
C THR A 196 -8.71 13.94 -12.50
N ASN A 197 -9.36 13.41 -13.54
CA ASN A 197 -10.81 13.18 -13.56
C ASN A 197 -11.23 11.72 -13.32
N ILE A 198 -10.26 10.82 -13.11
CA ILE A 198 -10.48 9.41 -12.79
C ILE A 198 -10.17 9.13 -11.32
N LEU A 199 -11.01 8.32 -10.70
CA LEU A 199 -10.78 7.70 -9.39
C LEU A 199 -10.35 6.26 -9.62
N PHE A 200 -9.18 5.86 -9.13
CA PHE A 200 -8.62 4.54 -9.39
C PHE A 200 -8.92 3.55 -8.26
N SER A 201 -9.27 2.32 -8.62
CA SER A 201 -9.50 1.24 -7.67
C SER A 201 -8.33 1.08 -6.69
N GLY A 202 -8.64 0.97 -5.40
CA GLY A 202 -7.70 0.80 -4.30
C GLY A 202 -7.13 2.10 -3.71
N THR A 203 -7.32 3.25 -4.36
CA THR A 203 -6.92 4.57 -3.83
C THR A 203 -7.90 5.06 -2.76
N VAL A 204 -7.52 6.05 -1.95
CA VAL A 204 -8.34 6.51 -0.79
C VAL A 204 -8.66 7.99 -0.90
N VAL A 205 -9.92 8.36 -0.63
CA VAL A 205 -10.32 9.78 -0.59
C VAL A 205 -9.82 10.41 0.71
N VAL A 206 -8.98 11.45 0.59
CA VAL A 206 -8.37 12.18 1.71
C VAL A 206 -9.22 13.37 2.13
N ALA A 207 -9.80 14.07 1.15
CA ALA A 207 -10.64 15.24 1.38
C ALA A 207 -11.73 15.33 0.31
N GLY A 208 -12.91 15.83 0.72
CA GLY A 208 -14.04 16.04 -0.18
C GLY A 208 -15.00 14.86 -0.34
N ARG A 209 -16.01 15.07 -1.18
CA ARG A 209 -17.05 14.11 -1.53
C ARG A 209 -17.40 14.28 -3.00
N ALA A 210 -17.59 13.18 -3.71
CA ALA A 210 -17.91 13.20 -5.13
C ALA A 210 -18.81 12.03 -5.53
N ARG A 211 -19.48 12.18 -6.67
CA ARG A 211 -20.15 11.10 -7.38
C ARG A 211 -19.37 10.74 -8.62
N ALA A 212 -19.24 9.45 -8.87
CA ALA A 212 -18.51 8.91 -10.01
C ALA A 212 -19.25 7.72 -10.63
N VAL A 213 -19.07 7.53 -11.93
CA VAL A 213 -19.59 6.36 -12.66
C VAL A 213 -18.49 5.33 -12.82
N VAL A 214 -18.79 4.06 -12.55
CA VAL A 214 -17.85 2.96 -12.70
C VAL A 214 -17.53 2.73 -14.18
N ILE A 215 -16.26 2.81 -14.56
CA ILE A 215 -15.80 2.63 -15.94
C ILE A 215 -15.10 1.28 -16.16
N GLY A 216 -14.59 0.67 -15.09
CA GLY A 216 -13.87 -0.59 -15.11
C GLY A 216 -13.91 -1.30 -13.75
N VAL A 217 -14.06 -2.62 -13.75
CA VAL A 217 -14.07 -3.48 -12.56
C VAL A 217 -13.12 -4.65 -12.75
N GLY A 218 -12.62 -5.21 -11.64
CA GLY A 218 -11.77 -6.40 -11.66
C GLY A 218 -10.49 -6.19 -12.48
N ALA A 219 -10.25 -7.09 -13.44
CA ALA A 219 -9.09 -7.04 -14.34
C ALA A 219 -9.01 -5.75 -15.17
N ASN A 220 -10.15 -5.15 -15.52
CA ASN A 220 -10.22 -3.96 -16.38
C ASN A 220 -10.00 -2.63 -15.61
N THR A 221 -9.40 -2.68 -14.42
CA THR A 221 -8.99 -1.49 -13.65
C THR A 221 -7.49 -1.25 -13.83
N ALA A 222 -6.97 -0.06 -13.50
CA ALA A 222 -5.54 0.22 -13.51
C ALA A 222 -4.76 -0.80 -12.65
N MET A 223 -5.25 -1.06 -11.43
CA MET A 223 -4.70 -2.08 -10.53
C MET A 223 -4.88 -3.50 -11.09
N GLY A 224 -6.01 -3.75 -11.76
CA GLY A 224 -6.31 -5.01 -12.44
C GLY A 224 -5.39 -5.30 -13.61
N ASN A 225 -5.07 -4.29 -14.42
CA ASN A 225 -4.13 -4.39 -15.53
C ASN A 225 -2.69 -4.60 -15.06
N ILE A 226 -2.29 -3.95 -13.96
CA ILE A 226 -1.02 -4.23 -13.29
C ILE A 226 -1.01 -5.70 -12.83
N ARG A 227 -2.09 -6.15 -12.17
CA ARG A 227 -2.23 -7.53 -11.73
C ARG A 227 -2.22 -8.53 -12.89
N ASP A 228 -2.92 -8.27 -13.98
CA ASP A 228 -2.97 -9.15 -15.14
C ASP A 228 -1.63 -9.16 -15.89
N SER A 229 -0.93 -8.04 -15.95
CA SER A 229 0.43 -7.98 -16.49
C SER A 229 1.41 -8.78 -15.62
N MET A 230 1.21 -8.76 -14.29
CA MET A 230 1.93 -9.65 -13.37
C MET A 230 1.54 -11.12 -13.58
N LEU A 231 0.25 -11.44 -13.71
CA LEU A 231 -0.27 -12.81 -13.90
C LEU A 231 -0.01 -13.41 -15.30
N ARG A 232 0.29 -12.59 -16.31
CA ARG A 232 0.80 -13.03 -17.62
C ARG A 232 2.22 -13.57 -17.54
N THR A 233 2.92 -13.32 -16.44
CA THR A 233 4.08 -14.09 -16.05
C THR A 233 3.56 -15.42 -15.55
N ASP A 234 3.87 -16.53 -16.23
CA ASP A 234 3.46 -17.85 -15.80
C ASP A 234 3.84 -18.04 -14.31
N ASP A 235 2.84 -18.28 -13.45
CA ASP A 235 3.07 -18.57 -12.04
C ASP A 235 4.05 -19.76 -11.96
N GLU A 236 5.30 -19.49 -11.61
CA GLU A 236 6.26 -20.56 -11.38
C GLU A 236 5.72 -21.45 -10.26
N VAL A 237 5.61 -22.76 -10.56
CA VAL A 237 5.20 -23.75 -9.58
C VAL A 237 6.15 -23.73 -8.39
N THR A 238 5.60 -23.81 -7.17
CA THR A 238 6.41 -23.74 -5.95
C THR A 238 7.46 -24.85 -5.90
N PRO A 239 8.60 -24.63 -5.22
CA PRO A 239 9.68 -25.63 -5.14
C PRO A 239 9.23 -27.02 -4.69
N LEU A 240 8.36 -27.12 -3.67
CA LEU A 240 7.79 -28.36 -3.17
C LEU A 240 6.87 -28.98 -4.22
N LYS A 241 6.04 -28.17 -4.90
CA LYS A 241 5.18 -28.70 -5.96
C LYS A 241 6.01 -29.28 -7.09
N LYS A 242 7.07 -28.58 -7.52
CA LYS A 242 8.03 -29.10 -8.51
C LYS A 242 8.68 -30.41 -8.03
N LYS A 243 9.05 -30.50 -6.75
CA LYS A 243 9.62 -31.73 -6.16
C LYS A 243 8.59 -32.86 -6.04
N LEU A 244 7.33 -32.56 -5.76
CA LEU A 244 6.24 -33.52 -5.74
C LEU A 244 5.94 -34.05 -7.14
N ASP A 245 5.97 -33.20 -8.17
CA ASP A 245 5.80 -33.60 -9.57
C ASP A 245 6.99 -34.45 -10.06
N GLU A 246 8.22 -34.07 -9.71
CA GLU A 246 9.43 -34.87 -9.95
C GLU A 246 9.34 -36.23 -9.25
N PHE A 247 8.90 -36.26 -8.00
CA PHE A 247 8.71 -37.47 -7.21
C PHE A 247 7.61 -38.37 -7.78
N GLY A 248 6.47 -37.79 -8.17
CA GLY A 248 5.37 -38.52 -8.82
C GLY A 248 5.80 -39.13 -10.14
N THR A 249 6.56 -38.38 -10.95
CA THR A 249 7.12 -38.88 -12.23
C THR A 249 8.14 -40.00 -11.99
N PHE A 250 8.99 -39.85 -10.98
CA PHE A 250 9.96 -40.89 -10.59
C PHE A 250 9.24 -42.17 -10.13
N LEU A 251 8.25 -42.04 -9.24
CA LEU A 251 7.47 -43.16 -8.73
C LEU A 251 6.70 -43.86 -9.85
N ALA A 252 6.09 -43.11 -10.77
CA ALA A 252 5.40 -43.66 -11.94
C ALA A 252 6.35 -44.50 -12.83
N LYS A 253 7.59 -44.03 -13.07
CA LYS A 253 8.61 -44.79 -13.81
C LYS A 253 9.01 -46.08 -13.09
N VAL A 254 9.20 -46.01 -11.78
CA VAL A 254 9.55 -47.18 -10.95
C VAL A 254 8.42 -48.21 -10.96
N ILE A 255 7.17 -47.77 -10.74
CA ILE A 255 5.98 -48.62 -10.77
C ILE A 255 5.84 -49.28 -12.15
N ALA A 256 5.95 -48.51 -13.24
CA ALA A 256 5.89 -49.05 -14.59
C ALA A 256 6.99 -50.11 -14.84
N GLY A 257 8.21 -49.86 -14.38
CA GLY A 257 9.32 -50.82 -14.44
C GLY A 257 9.02 -52.11 -13.67
N ILE A 258 8.50 -52.02 -12.45
CA ILE A 258 8.09 -53.17 -11.64
C ILE A 258 6.94 -53.93 -12.31
N CYS A 259 5.94 -53.23 -12.86
CA CYS A 259 4.82 -53.86 -13.56
C CYS A 259 5.29 -54.67 -14.76
N VAL A 260 6.18 -54.11 -15.58
CA VAL A 260 6.78 -54.82 -16.73
C VAL A 260 7.62 -55.99 -16.26
N LEU A 261 8.41 -55.84 -15.20
CA LEU A 261 9.25 -56.91 -14.65
C LEU A 261 8.40 -58.07 -14.10
N VAL A 262 7.36 -57.78 -13.30
CA VAL A 262 6.41 -58.77 -12.79
C VAL A 262 5.72 -59.48 -13.96
N TRP A 263 5.34 -58.74 -15.00
CA TRP A 263 4.73 -59.33 -16.18
C TRP A 263 5.69 -60.30 -16.88
N ILE A 264 6.93 -59.88 -17.16
CA ILE A 264 7.97 -60.68 -17.83
C ILE A 264 8.29 -61.96 -17.06
N VAL A 265 8.53 -61.86 -15.75
CA VAL A 265 8.86 -63.02 -14.90
C VAL A 265 7.73 -64.06 -14.92
N ASN A 266 6.48 -63.60 -15.01
CA ASN A 266 5.32 -64.49 -14.99
C ASN A 266 4.87 -64.99 -16.37
N ILE A 267 5.50 -64.57 -17.48
CA ILE A 267 5.16 -65.04 -18.85
C ILE A 267 5.20 -66.58 -18.93
N GLY A 268 6.17 -67.21 -18.25
CA GLY A 268 6.28 -68.68 -18.21
C GLY A 268 5.08 -69.36 -17.56
N HIS A 269 4.45 -68.70 -16.60
CA HIS A 269 3.28 -69.16 -15.85
C HIS A 269 1.93 -68.81 -16.51
N PHE A 270 1.94 -68.05 -17.62
CA PHE A 270 0.68 -67.73 -18.33
C PHE A 270 0.02 -68.97 -18.94
N ARG A 271 0.77 -70.06 -19.12
CA ARG A 271 0.29 -71.35 -19.62
C ARG A 271 -0.18 -72.31 -18.53
N ASP A 272 -0.16 -71.90 -17.25
CA ASP A 272 -0.58 -72.80 -16.18
C ASP A 272 -2.06 -73.20 -16.32
N PRO A 273 -2.40 -74.51 -16.20
CA PRO A 273 -3.77 -75.02 -16.38
C PRO A 273 -4.80 -74.36 -15.48
N ALA A 274 -4.37 -73.82 -14.33
CA ALA A 274 -5.22 -73.13 -13.37
C ALA A 274 -5.93 -71.89 -13.93
N HIS A 275 -5.39 -71.25 -14.98
CA HIS A 275 -5.93 -70.00 -15.52
C HIS A 275 -6.83 -70.20 -16.76
N GLY A 276 -6.92 -71.43 -17.29
CA GLY A 276 -7.81 -71.77 -18.40
C GLY A 276 -7.44 -71.15 -19.77
N GLY A 277 -6.23 -70.61 -19.93
CA GLY A 277 -5.70 -70.13 -21.22
C GLY A 277 -4.67 -69.00 -21.10
N PHE A 278 -3.83 -68.83 -22.12
CA PHE A 278 -2.75 -67.82 -22.15
C PHE A 278 -3.27 -66.39 -21.96
N LEU A 279 -4.40 -66.05 -22.59
CA LEU A 279 -5.01 -64.72 -22.50
C LEU A 279 -5.51 -64.42 -21.08
N ARG A 280 -6.11 -65.42 -20.41
CA ARG A 280 -6.61 -65.29 -19.04
C ARG A 280 -5.47 -65.19 -18.02
N GLY A 281 -4.39 -65.95 -18.22
CA GLY A 281 -3.16 -65.81 -17.43
C GLY A 281 -2.54 -64.42 -17.56
N ALA A 282 -2.39 -63.91 -18.78
CA ALA A 282 -1.86 -62.56 -19.02
C ALA A 282 -2.71 -61.47 -18.35
N ILE A 283 -4.04 -61.60 -18.39
CA ILE A 283 -4.97 -60.70 -17.72
C ILE A 283 -4.81 -60.78 -16.19
N HIS A 284 -4.68 -61.99 -15.62
CA HIS A 284 -4.51 -62.17 -14.18
C HIS A 284 -3.25 -61.46 -13.65
N TYR A 285 -2.11 -61.64 -14.32
CA TYR A 285 -0.87 -60.96 -13.92
C TYR A 285 -0.88 -59.45 -14.23
N PHE A 286 -1.59 -59.02 -15.27
CA PHE A 286 -1.85 -57.60 -15.49
C PHE A 286 -2.66 -56.97 -14.35
N LYS A 287 -3.69 -57.67 -13.84
CA LYS A 287 -4.47 -57.23 -12.67
C LYS A 287 -3.60 -57.11 -11.41
N ILE A 288 -2.69 -58.07 -11.17
CA ILE A 288 -1.74 -58.00 -10.04
C ILE A 288 -0.82 -56.78 -10.18
N ALA A 289 -0.30 -56.52 -11.39
CA ALA A 289 0.55 -55.36 -11.66
C ALA A 289 -0.18 -54.03 -11.40
N VAL A 290 -1.43 -53.92 -11.85
CA VAL A 290 -2.29 -52.76 -11.55
C VAL A 290 -2.54 -52.63 -10.05
N ALA A 291 -2.91 -53.70 -9.34
CA ALA A 291 -3.17 -53.64 -7.91
C ALA A 291 -1.92 -53.20 -7.10
N LEU A 292 -0.75 -53.68 -7.50
CA LEU A 292 0.53 -53.23 -6.93
C LEU A 292 0.81 -51.75 -7.23
N ALA A 293 0.48 -51.29 -8.44
CA ALA A 293 0.60 -49.88 -8.79
C ALA A 293 -0.28 -48.99 -7.91
N VAL A 294 -1.53 -49.38 -7.64
CA VAL A 294 -2.44 -48.63 -6.75
C VAL A 294 -1.90 -48.61 -5.32
N ALA A 295 -1.45 -49.74 -4.79
CA ALA A 295 -0.94 -49.85 -3.43
C ALA A 295 0.33 -49.00 -3.17
N ALA A 296 1.09 -48.68 -4.23
CA ALA A 296 2.32 -47.89 -4.13
C ALA A 296 2.09 -46.37 -4.18
N ILE A 297 0.88 -45.90 -4.54
CA ILE A 297 0.61 -44.46 -4.70
C ILE A 297 0.30 -43.83 -3.34
N PRO A 298 1.02 -42.78 -2.91
CA PRO A 298 0.76 -42.09 -1.66
C PRO A 298 -0.38 -41.06 -1.85
N GLU A 299 -1.61 -41.56 -2.01
CA GLU A 299 -2.81 -40.74 -2.28
C GLU A 299 -3.12 -39.72 -1.17
N GLY A 300 -2.65 -39.96 0.06
CA GLY A 300 -2.79 -39.03 1.18
C GLY A 300 -1.84 -37.84 1.14
N LEU A 301 -0.79 -37.85 0.30
CA LEU A 301 0.26 -36.83 0.32
C LEU A 301 -0.27 -35.42 -0.05
N PRO A 302 -1.07 -35.22 -1.12
CA PRO A 302 -1.62 -33.90 -1.45
C PRO A 302 -2.53 -33.34 -0.34
N ALA A 303 -3.33 -34.20 0.30
CA ALA A 303 -4.22 -33.82 1.39
C ALA A 303 -3.44 -33.39 2.65
N VAL A 304 -2.39 -34.13 3.02
CA VAL A 304 -1.50 -33.80 4.13
C VAL A 304 -0.79 -32.47 3.88
N VAL A 305 -0.22 -32.27 2.70
CA VAL A 305 0.46 -31.01 2.34
C VAL A 305 -0.50 -29.82 2.43
N THR A 306 -1.70 -29.94 1.85
CA THR A 306 -2.72 -28.87 1.87
C THR A 306 -3.16 -28.53 3.29
N THR A 307 -3.35 -29.54 4.14
CA THR A 307 -3.75 -29.37 5.54
C THR A 307 -2.63 -28.68 6.34
N CYS A 308 -1.37 -29.07 6.14
CA CYS A 308 -0.23 -28.43 6.77
C CYS A 308 -0.09 -26.95 6.36
N LEU A 309 -0.26 -26.63 5.06
CA LEU A 309 -0.20 -25.24 4.55
C LEU A 309 -1.36 -24.39 5.11
N ALA A 310 -2.57 -24.95 5.22
CA ALA A 310 -3.72 -24.28 5.82
C ALA A 310 -3.50 -23.96 7.31
N LEU A 311 -2.97 -24.92 8.07
CA LEU A 311 -2.62 -24.71 9.47
C LEU A 311 -1.50 -23.68 9.64
N GLY A 312 -0.50 -23.69 8.75
CA GLY A 312 0.56 -22.68 8.68
C GLY A 312 0.01 -21.29 8.40
N THR A 313 -0.93 -21.17 7.46
CA THR A 313 -1.64 -19.92 7.14
C THR A 313 -2.39 -19.38 8.36
N LYS A 314 -3.10 -20.25 9.10
CA LYS A 314 -3.80 -19.86 10.32
C LYS A 314 -2.86 -19.36 11.42
N ARG A 315 -1.67 -19.97 11.54
CA ARG A 315 -0.63 -19.51 12.47
C ARG A 315 -0.07 -18.15 12.06
N MET A 316 0.16 -17.91 10.78
CA MET A 316 0.63 -16.63 10.24
C MET A 316 -0.40 -15.52 10.41
N ALA A 317 -1.69 -15.80 10.21
CA ALA A 317 -2.76 -14.82 10.41
C ALA A 317 -2.81 -14.29 11.86
N ARG A 318 -2.52 -15.14 12.86
CA ARG A 318 -2.40 -14.71 14.28
C ARG A 318 -1.23 -13.77 14.53
N LEU A 319 -0.24 -13.75 13.63
CA LEU A 319 0.91 -12.85 13.65
C LEU A 319 0.72 -11.68 12.66
N ASN A 320 -0.53 -11.37 12.29
CA ASN A 320 -0.91 -10.32 11.34
C ASN A 320 -0.38 -10.51 9.91
N ALA A 321 0.02 -11.73 9.53
CA ALA A 321 0.42 -12.08 8.16
C ALA A 321 -0.69 -12.86 7.46
N ILE A 322 -1.46 -12.17 6.61
CA ILE A 322 -2.62 -12.73 5.90
C ILE A 322 -2.17 -13.29 4.55
N VAL A 323 -2.12 -14.62 4.43
CA VAL A 323 -1.72 -15.30 3.19
C VAL A 323 -2.94 -15.51 2.30
N ARG A 324 -2.88 -15.05 1.05
CA ARG A 324 -4.00 -15.12 0.08
C ARG A 324 -4.09 -16.44 -0.68
N SER A 325 -3.00 -17.20 -0.71
CA SER A 325 -2.83 -18.46 -1.44
C SER A 325 -1.98 -19.45 -0.63
N LEU A 326 -2.48 -20.67 -0.42
CA LEU A 326 -1.81 -21.69 0.40
C LEU A 326 -0.36 -22.00 -0.02
N PRO A 327 -0.02 -22.09 -1.32
CA PRO A 327 1.37 -22.37 -1.74
C PRO A 327 2.37 -21.26 -1.38
N SER A 328 1.90 -20.03 -1.12
CA SER A 328 2.78 -18.91 -0.77
C SER A 328 3.44 -19.06 0.60
N VAL A 329 2.84 -19.84 1.50
CA VAL A 329 3.43 -20.17 2.82
C VAL A 329 4.80 -20.81 2.66
N GLU A 330 4.90 -21.74 1.71
CA GLU A 330 6.13 -22.47 1.42
C GLU A 330 7.14 -21.58 0.69
N THR A 331 6.67 -20.86 -0.34
CA THR A 331 7.50 -19.95 -1.14
C THR A 331 8.17 -18.89 -0.25
N LEU A 332 7.45 -18.38 0.75
CA LEU A 332 7.98 -17.43 1.71
C LEU A 332 9.20 -17.99 2.48
N GLY A 333 9.19 -19.29 2.80
CA GLY A 333 10.32 -19.98 3.44
C GLY A 333 11.55 -20.16 2.55
N CYS A 334 11.39 -20.09 1.23
CA CYS A 334 12.47 -20.16 0.25
C CYS A 334 12.93 -18.77 -0.24
N THR A 335 12.44 -17.69 0.36
CA THR A 335 12.77 -16.32 -0.05
C THR A 335 14.26 -16.04 0.15
N THR A 336 14.94 -15.64 -0.92
CA THR A 336 16.37 -15.24 -0.89
C THR A 336 16.55 -13.73 -1.01
N VAL A 337 15.57 -13.03 -1.59
CA VAL A 337 15.57 -11.59 -1.77
C VAL A 337 14.21 -11.01 -1.41
N ILE A 338 14.20 -9.97 -0.57
CA ILE A 338 13.00 -9.18 -0.25
C ILE A 338 13.19 -7.79 -0.85
N CYS A 339 12.34 -7.42 -1.81
CA CYS A 339 12.21 -6.04 -2.26
C CYS A 339 11.12 -5.37 -1.43
N SER A 340 11.50 -4.43 -0.57
CA SER A 340 10.56 -3.72 0.30
C SER A 340 10.40 -2.29 -0.17
N ASP A 341 9.15 -1.83 -0.29
CA ASP A 341 8.86 -0.41 -0.41
C ASP A 341 9.31 0.32 0.87
N LYS A 342 9.67 1.60 0.78
CA LYS A 342 10.06 2.43 1.92
C LYS A 342 8.84 3.01 2.63
N THR A 343 7.98 3.72 1.89
CA THR A 343 6.88 4.50 2.46
C THR A 343 5.79 3.58 3.00
N GLY A 344 5.42 3.73 4.28
CA GLY A 344 4.37 2.92 4.93
C GLY A 344 4.74 1.47 5.26
N THR A 345 5.81 0.93 4.66
CA THR A 345 6.34 -0.41 4.96
C THR A 345 7.53 -0.33 5.92
N LEU A 346 8.65 0.28 5.50
CA LEU A 346 9.81 0.49 6.41
C LEU A 346 9.61 1.68 7.34
N THR A 347 8.78 2.62 6.91
CA THR A 347 8.41 3.84 7.64
C THR A 347 6.98 3.75 8.12
N THR A 348 6.62 4.58 9.09
CA THR A 348 5.26 4.59 9.66
C THR A 348 4.25 5.31 8.77
N ASN A 349 4.69 6.05 7.74
CA ASN A 349 3.86 7.00 6.99
C ASN A 349 3.16 8.01 7.93
N MET A 350 3.83 8.32 9.05
CA MET A 350 3.41 9.32 10.03
C MET A 350 4.42 10.46 10.02
N MET A 351 4.20 11.44 9.14
CA MET A 351 5.09 12.61 9.06
C MET A 351 5.12 13.30 10.43
N SER A 352 6.32 13.51 10.96
CA SER A 352 6.52 14.22 12.24
C SER A 352 7.55 15.32 12.07
N VAL A 353 7.29 16.48 12.67
CA VAL A 353 8.29 17.55 12.77
C VAL A 353 9.38 17.10 13.74
N SER A 354 10.62 17.17 13.28
CA SER A 354 11.81 16.74 14.02
C SER A 354 12.73 17.91 14.34
N LYS A 355 12.82 18.91 13.47
CA LYS A 355 13.67 20.09 13.68
C LYS A 355 12.96 21.38 13.40
N ILE A 356 13.34 22.43 14.12
CA ILE A 356 12.90 23.81 13.89
C ILE A 356 14.15 24.68 13.83
N CYS A 357 14.18 25.63 12.91
CA CYS A 357 15.27 26.58 12.77
C CYS A 357 14.69 27.99 12.67
N VAL A 358 15.12 28.89 13.55
CA VAL A 358 14.64 30.28 13.65
C VAL A 358 15.82 31.23 13.78
N VAL A 359 15.61 32.51 13.45
CA VAL A 359 16.63 33.53 13.72
C VAL A 359 16.53 34.00 15.17
N ASN A 360 17.61 33.88 15.92
CA ASN A 360 17.64 34.18 17.34
C ASN A 360 17.76 35.69 17.59
N SER A 361 18.89 36.28 17.20
CA SER A 361 19.15 37.72 17.29
C SER A 361 20.15 38.12 16.21
N VAL A 362 20.00 39.33 15.65
CA VAL A 362 20.96 39.89 14.68
C VAL A 362 22.12 40.61 15.38
N GLN A 363 22.00 40.91 16.68
CA GLN A 363 22.96 41.77 17.40
C GLN A 363 23.83 41.00 18.42
N HIS A 364 23.33 39.91 19.00
CA HIS A 364 24.02 39.19 20.08
C HIS A 364 23.90 37.65 19.94
N GLY A 365 25.03 36.97 19.74
CA GLY A 365 25.11 35.50 19.65
C GLY A 365 25.08 34.94 18.23
N PRO A 366 25.00 33.60 18.04
CA PRO A 366 24.77 33.02 16.73
C PRO A 366 23.42 33.51 16.19
N PRO A 367 23.35 33.93 14.91
CA PRO A 367 22.15 34.55 14.37
C PRO A 367 20.97 33.58 14.29
N VAL A 368 21.22 32.28 14.35
CA VAL A 368 20.21 31.22 14.19
C VAL A 368 20.18 30.33 15.44
N ALA A 369 18.98 29.95 15.87
CA ALA A 369 18.73 28.94 16.88
C ALA A 369 18.04 27.72 16.25
N GLU A 370 18.49 26.53 16.62
CA GLU A 370 17.94 25.25 16.19
C GLU A 370 17.31 24.53 17.38
N PHE A 371 16.17 23.88 17.15
CA PHE A 371 15.45 23.10 18.14
C PHE A 371 15.12 21.71 17.59
N GLU A 372 15.16 20.71 18.47
CA GLU A 372 14.77 19.33 18.16
C GLU A 372 13.41 19.02 18.80
N VAL A 373 12.54 18.33 18.06
CA VAL A 373 11.19 17.98 18.49
C VAL A 373 11.10 16.47 18.64
N SER A 374 10.72 15.99 19.82
CA SER A 374 10.53 14.55 20.05
C SER A 374 9.13 14.07 19.66
N GLY A 375 9.00 12.75 19.50
CA GLY A 375 7.76 12.06 19.14
C GLY A 375 7.65 11.81 17.64
N THR A 376 7.41 10.54 17.29
CA THR A 376 7.36 10.03 15.91
C THR A 376 5.94 9.71 15.43
N THR A 377 4.94 9.98 16.25
CA THR A 377 3.53 9.68 15.98
C THR A 377 2.70 10.96 15.92
N TYR A 378 1.43 10.84 15.54
CA TYR A 378 0.47 11.95 15.62
C TYR A 378 -0.06 12.22 17.03
N ALA A 379 0.51 11.59 18.06
CA ALA A 379 0.20 11.93 19.43
C ALA A 379 0.73 13.35 19.75
N PRO A 380 -0.04 14.19 20.45
CA PRO A 380 0.40 15.53 20.83
C PRO A 380 1.40 15.52 21.99
N GLU A 381 1.85 14.33 22.42
CA GLU A 381 2.87 14.12 23.43
C GLU A 381 4.26 14.30 22.79
N GLY A 382 5.10 15.10 23.43
CA GLY A 382 6.44 15.39 22.95
C GLY A 382 7.04 16.60 23.67
N PHE A 383 8.34 16.74 23.52
CA PHE A 383 9.14 17.81 24.12
C PHE A 383 9.98 18.48 23.04
N ILE A 384 10.31 19.74 23.28
CA ILE A 384 11.19 20.52 22.40
C ILE A 384 12.50 20.74 23.14
N PHE A 385 13.62 20.46 22.49
CA PHE A 385 14.96 20.59 23.02
C PHE A 385 15.71 21.70 22.30
N ASP A 386 16.54 22.44 23.02
CA ASP A 386 17.47 23.41 22.44
C ASP A 386 18.68 22.73 21.78
N SER A 387 19.56 23.50 21.16
CA SER A 387 20.80 23.01 20.54
C SER A 387 21.78 22.34 21.51
N ASN A 388 21.61 22.54 22.82
CA ASN A 388 22.42 21.92 23.86
C ASN A 388 21.79 20.63 24.41
N GLY A 389 20.63 20.20 23.88
CA GLY A 389 19.87 19.06 24.35
C GLY A 389 19.06 19.32 25.63
N THR A 390 18.90 20.58 26.02
CA THR A 390 18.10 20.98 27.19
C THR A 390 16.64 21.08 26.80
N GLN A 391 15.77 20.41 27.55
CA GLN A 391 14.32 20.49 27.33
C GLN A 391 13.80 21.90 27.66
N LEU A 392 13.04 22.48 26.73
CA LEU A 392 12.30 23.72 26.97
C LEU A 392 11.03 23.43 27.76
N GLU A 393 10.88 24.07 28.92
CA GLU A 393 9.65 23.96 29.74
C GLU A 393 8.48 24.73 29.12
N PHE A 394 8.76 25.91 28.54
CA PHE A 394 7.73 26.81 28.00
C PHE A 394 8.05 27.27 26.56
N PRO A 395 7.94 26.40 25.55
CA PRO A 395 8.26 26.76 24.16
C PRO A 395 7.44 27.94 23.64
N ALA A 396 6.17 28.05 24.04
CA ALA A 396 5.27 29.14 23.64
C ALA A 396 5.65 30.54 24.17
N GLN A 397 6.60 30.65 25.10
CA GLN A 397 7.14 31.95 25.54
C GLN A 397 8.12 32.55 24.52
N LEU A 398 8.69 31.73 23.64
CA LEU A 398 9.59 32.17 22.59
C LEU A 398 8.78 32.71 21.39
N PRO A 399 8.97 33.99 20.99
CA PRO A 399 8.20 34.63 19.92
C PRO A 399 8.12 33.84 18.62
N CYS A 400 9.23 33.29 18.11
CA CYS A 400 9.20 32.58 16.83
C CYS A 400 8.48 31.23 16.96
N LEU A 401 8.69 30.48 18.05
CA LEU A 401 7.98 29.22 18.26
C LEU A 401 6.47 29.42 18.42
N LEU A 402 6.06 30.49 19.10
CA LEU A 402 4.66 30.86 19.22
C LEU A 402 4.03 31.14 17.85
N HIS A 403 4.67 31.97 17.02
CA HIS A 403 4.17 32.29 15.68
C HIS A 403 4.22 31.09 14.73
N ILE A 404 5.19 30.18 14.89
CA ILE A 404 5.23 28.89 14.19
C ILE A 404 4.01 28.05 14.57
N ALA A 405 3.66 27.96 15.86
CA ALA A 405 2.48 27.21 16.31
C ALA A 405 1.18 27.83 15.77
N MET A 406 1.05 29.16 15.80
CA MET A 406 -0.10 29.87 15.23
C MET A 406 -0.22 29.63 13.72
N CYS A 407 0.87 29.76 12.97
CA CYS A 407 0.89 29.51 11.53
C CYS A 407 0.58 28.03 11.22
N SER A 408 1.10 27.10 12.03
CA SER A 408 0.90 25.67 11.90
C SER A 408 -0.54 25.23 12.16
N ALA A 409 -1.23 25.89 13.09
CA ALA A 409 -2.64 25.69 13.38
C ALA A 409 -3.55 26.36 12.35
N LEU A 410 -3.29 27.62 12.00
CA LEU A 410 -4.22 28.43 11.20
C LEU A 410 -4.04 28.26 9.69
N CYS A 411 -2.80 28.17 9.19
CA CYS A 411 -2.54 27.95 7.77
C CYS A 411 -2.60 26.45 7.45
N ASN A 412 -3.72 25.80 7.74
CA ASN A 412 -3.83 24.33 7.76
C ASN A 412 -5.28 23.86 7.60
N GLU A 413 -5.53 22.90 6.71
CA GLU A 413 -6.86 22.33 6.46
C GLU A 413 -7.04 20.92 7.03
N SER A 414 -5.97 20.36 7.60
CA SER A 414 -5.98 19.02 8.18
C SER A 414 -6.35 19.03 9.67
N LEU A 415 -6.83 17.89 10.16
CA LEU A 415 -7.35 17.71 11.52
C LEU A 415 -6.76 16.46 12.18
N LEU A 416 -6.67 16.49 13.51
CA LEU A 416 -6.34 15.35 14.37
C LEU A 416 -7.63 14.82 15.00
N GLN A 417 -7.89 13.52 14.88
CA GLN A 417 -9.05 12.89 15.51
C GLN A 417 -8.64 11.66 16.31
N TYR A 418 -9.12 11.56 17.55
CA TYR A 418 -8.94 10.35 18.33
C TYR A 418 -9.94 9.27 17.90
N ASN A 419 -9.44 8.10 17.49
CA ASN A 419 -10.26 6.95 17.18
C ASN A 419 -10.37 6.03 18.42
N PRO A 420 -11.55 5.90 19.04
CA PRO A 420 -11.74 5.09 20.24
C PRO A 420 -11.55 3.59 19.99
N ASP A 421 -11.86 3.09 18.78
CA ASP A 421 -11.77 1.67 18.44
C ASP A 421 -10.32 1.21 18.30
N LYS A 422 -9.46 2.07 17.74
CA LYS A 422 -8.02 1.81 17.59
C LYS A 422 -7.18 2.32 18.75
N GLY A 423 -7.76 3.11 19.65
CA GLY A 423 -7.07 3.71 20.78
C GLY A 423 -5.95 4.70 20.42
N SER A 424 -5.93 5.20 19.18
CA SER A 424 -4.86 6.06 18.63
C SER A 424 -5.43 7.31 17.94
N ILE A 425 -4.59 8.34 17.80
CA ILE A 425 -4.96 9.55 17.05
C ILE A 425 -4.67 9.31 15.57
N GLU A 426 -5.71 9.47 14.77
CA GLU A 426 -5.67 9.35 13.32
C GLU A 426 -5.60 10.73 12.67
N LYS A 427 -5.00 10.75 11.49
CA LYS A 427 -4.94 11.93 10.64
C LYS A 427 -6.20 12.05 9.79
N ILE A 428 -6.67 13.27 9.60
CA ILE A 428 -7.65 13.62 8.55
C ILE A 428 -7.00 14.74 7.72
N GLY A 429 -6.74 14.48 6.44
CA GLY A 429 -6.00 15.41 5.57
C GLY A 429 -4.56 14.94 5.27
N GLU A 430 -3.70 15.88 4.87
CA GLU A 430 -2.34 15.60 4.40
C GLU A 430 -1.37 15.36 5.58
N SER A 431 -0.52 14.32 5.51
CA SER A 431 0.45 13.98 6.56
C SER A 431 1.34 15.17 6.97
N THR A 432 1.78 15.96 5.98
CA THR A 432 2.61 17.15 6.18
C THR A 432 1.90 18.22 7.00
N GLU A 433 0.62 18.44 6.75
CA GLU A 433 -0.17 19.41 7.50
C GLU A 433 -0.50 18.91 8.91
N VAL A 434 -0.80 17.61 9.05
CA VAL A 434 -1.08 16.98 10.34
C VAL A 434 0.15 17.07 11.24
N ALA A 435 1.36 16.89 10.68
CA ALA A 435 2.61 17.08 11.42
C ALA A 435 2.73 18.49 12.03
N LEU A 436 2.27 19.52 11.31
CA LEU A 436 2.23 20.91 11.79
C LEU A 436 1.18 21.09 12.89
N ARG A 437 0.00 20.46 12.77
CA ARG A 437 -1.02 20.47 13.83
C ARG A 437 -0.47 19.88 15.13
N VAL A 438 0.23 18.75 15.03
CA VAL A 438 0.89 18.10 16.17
C VAL A 438 1.99 18.99 16.74
N LEU A 439 2.77 19.67 15.89
CA LEU A 439 3.76 20.64 16.35
C LEU A 439 3.12 21.75 17.19
N ALA A 440 1.98 22.30 16.76
CA ALA A 440 1.26 23.32 17.53
C ALA A 440 0.82 22.81 18.91
N GLU A 441 0.40 21.55 19.02
CA GLU A 441 0.08 20.92 20.32
C GLU A 441 1.32 20.69 21.21
N LYS A 442 2.49 20.46 20.62
CA LYS A 442 3.76 20.28 21.35
C LYS A 442 4.38 21.60 21.81
N VAL A 443 4.22 22.68 21.04
CA VAL A 443 4.65 24.03 21.44
C VAL A 443 3.75 24.57 22.55
N GLY A 444 2.44 24.32 22.43
CA GLY A 444 1.43 24.70 23.41
C GLY A 444 1.01 26.18 23.35
N LEU A 445 0.43 26.67 24.45
CA LEU A 445 -0.17 28.01 24.55
C LEU A 445 0.65 28.97 25.46
N PRO A 446 0.67 30.28 25.16
CA PRO A 446 1.36 31.26 25.99
C PRO A 446 0.63 31.50 27.33
N GLY A 447 1.38 31.78 28.40
CA GLY A 447 0.84 32.19 29.71
C GLY A 447 0.35 31.05 30.62
N PHE A 448 0.61 29.79 30.28
CA PHE A 448 0.29 28.62 31.11
C PHE A 448 1.57 27.99 31.68
N ASP A 449 2.02 28.47 32.84
CA ASP A 449 3.21 27.96 33.53
C ASP A 449 3.08 26.49 33.98
N SER A 450 1.88 25.90 33.93
CA SER A 450 1.60 24.51 34.32
C SER A 450 0.83 23.73 33.25
N MET A 451 0.99 24.11 31.98
CA MET A 451 0.28 23.48 30.86
C MET A 451 0.26 21.94 30.89
N PRO A 452 1.37 21.21 31.23
CA PRO A 452 1.35 19.75 31.30
C PRO A 452 0.30 19.20 32.28
N SER A 453 0.13 19.84 33.44
CA SER A 453 -0.80 19.39 34.49
C SER A 453 -2.27 19.61 34.10
N ALA A 454 -2.57 20.72 33.43
CA ALA A 454 -3.92 21.03 32.96
C ALA A 454 -4.34 20.17 31.77
N LEU A 455 -3.41 19.89 30.84
CA LEU A 455 -3.66 19.04 29.68
C LEU A 455 -3.93 17.57 30.07
N ASN A 456 -3.33 17.10 31.16
CA ASN A 456 -3.54 15.74 31.69
C ASN A 456 -4.96 15.50 32.24
N MET A 457 -5.73 16.55 32.50
CA MET A 457 -7.12 16.45 32.97
C MET A 457 -8.15 16.33 31.82
N LEU A 458 -7.72 16.59 30.57
CA LEU A 458 -8.59 16.52 29.40
C LEU A 458 -8.80 15.07 28.97
N SER A 459 -9.95 14.80 28.35
CA SER A 459 -10.16 13.51 27.69
C SER A 459 -9.18 13.35 26.51
N LYS A 460 -8.87 12.11 26.13
CA LYS A 460 -7.99 11.83 24.96
C LYS A 460 -8.50 12.47 23.67
N HIS A 461 -9.83 12.58 23.53
CA HIS A 461 -10.47 13.21 22.38
C HIS A 461 -10.25 14.73 22.38
N GLU A 462 -10.43 15.41 23.51
CA GLU A 462 -10.19 16.86 23.63
C GLU A 462 -8.70 17.20 23.52
N ARG A 463 -7.84 16.39 24.12
CA ARG A 463 -6.39 16.58 24.13
C ARG A 463 -5.77 16.57 22.73
N ALA A 464 -6.37 15.84 21.78
CA ALA A 464 -5.84 15.66 20.43
C ALA A 464 -5.68 16.99 19.66
N SER A 465 -6.58 17.95 19.86
CA SER A 465 -6.64 19.20 19.09
C SER A 465 -6.85 20.45 19.96
N TYR A 466 -6.50 20.38 21.25
CA TYR A 466 -6.81 21.43 22.23
C TYR A 466 -6.15 22.78 21.88
N CYS A 467 -4.84 22.80 21.63
CA CYS A 467 -4.11 24.03 21.31
C CYS A 467 -4.50 24.56 19.93
N ASN A 468 -4.77 23.67 18.98
CA ASN A 468 -5.28 24.03 17.66
C ASN A 468 -6.64 24.72 17.74
N HIS A 469 -7.61 24.13 18.45
CA HIS A 469 -8.93 24.73 18.66
C HIS A 469 -8.84 26.08 19.39
N TYR A 470 -7.90 26.26 20.32
CA TYR A 470 -7.69 27.56 20.96
C TYR A 470 -7.37 28.65 19.92
N TRP A 471 -6.43 28.39 19.00
CA TRP A 471 -6.08 29.37 17.96
C TRP A 471 -7.21 29.60 16.96
N GLU A 472 -7.89 28.54 16.53
CA GLU A 472 -9.03 28.64 15.61
C GLU A 472 -10.22 29.41 16.19
N ASN A 473 -10.45 29.30 17.50
CA ASN A 473 -11.50 30.07 18.18
C ASN A 473 -11.13 31.56 18.34
N GLN A 474 -9.82 31.87 18.41
CA GLN A 474 -9.34 33.25 18.50
C GLN A 474 -9.31 33.93 17.13
N PHE A 475 -8.92 33.21 16.08
CA PHE A 475 -8.70 33.74 14.74
C PHE A 475 -9.74 33.21 13.77
N LYS A 476 -10.58 34.10 13.24
CA LYS A 476 -11.54 33.74 12.20
C LYS A 476 -10.82 33.66 10.86
N LYS A 477 -10.77 32.48 10.22
CA LYS A 477 -10.34 32.36 8.83
C LYS A 477 -11.30 33.12 7.92
N VAL A 478 -10.78 34.06 7.13
CA VAL A 478 -11.54 34.92 6.20
C VAL A 478 -11.44 34.40 4.78
N SER A 479 -10.22 34.12 4.33
CA SER A 479 -9.93 33.67 2.96
C SER A 479 -8.75 32.72 2.98
N VAL A 480 -8.81 31.69 2.15
CA VAL A 480 -7.70 30.75 1.92
C VAL A 480 -7.23 30.92 0.48
N LEU A 481 -5.92 31.03 0.31
CA LEU A 481 -5.26 30.90 -0.97
C LEU A 481 -4.59 29.53 -0.99
N GLU A 482 -5.21 28.60 -1.70
CA GLU A 482 -4.83 27.20 -1.68
C GLU A 482 -3.42 26.95 -2.21
N PHE A 483 -2.89 25.76 -1.92
CA PHE A 483 -1.61 25.35 -2.45
C PHE A 483 -1.67 25.23 -3.98
N SER A 484 -0.67 25.76 -4.68
CA SER A 484 -0.49 25.50 -6.12
C SER A 484 0.93 25.02 -6.41
N ARG A 485 1.08 24.13 -7.39
CA ARG A 485 2.40 23.57 -7.77
C ARG A 485 3.36 24.63 -8.30
N ASP A 486 2.84 25.66 -8.98
CA ASP A 486 3.66 26.74 -9.55
C ASP A 486 4.28 27.62 -8.46
N ARG A 487 3.50 27.93 -7.40
CA ARG A 487 3.97 28.78 -6.29
C ARG A 487 4.62 27.99 -5.16
N LYS A 488 4.31 26.69 -5.05
CA LYS A 488 4.74 25.79 -3.97
C LYS A 488 4.45 26.33 -2.57
N MET A 489 3.35 27.06 -2.39
CA MET A 489 2.96 27.65 -1.11
C MET A 489 1.44 27.78 -0.98
N MET A 490 0.99 27.91 0.26
CA MET A 490 -0.40 28.13 0.69
C MET A 490 -0.41 29.30 1.68
N SER A 491 -1.48 30.11 1.64
CA SER A 491 -1.66 31.21 2.57
C SER A 491 -3.10 31.31 3.08
N VAL A 492 -3.28 31.78 4.31
CA VAL A 492 -4.59 31.98 4.93
C VAL A 492 -4.65 33.35 5.57
N LEU A 493 -5.72 34.09 5.28
CA LEU A 493 -6.05 35.34 5.93
C LEU A 493 -6.91 35.06 7.15
N CYS A 494 -6.40 35.46 8.30
CA CYS A 494 -7.05 35.29 9.59
C CYS A 494 -7.34 36.67 10.20
N SER A 495 -8.57 36.87 10.66
CA SER A 495 -8.98 38.07 11.37
C SER A 495 -9.06 37.80 12.87
N HIS A 496 -8.42 38.66 13.67
CA HIS A 496 -8.48 38.63 15.12
C HIS A 496 -8.69 40.04 15.68
N LYS A 497 -9.84 40.27 16.30
CA LYS A 497 -10.24 41.58 16.86
C LYS A 497 -10.15 42.70 15.80
N GLN A 498 -9.17 43.59 15.92
CA GLN A 498 -8.91 44.71 15.02
C GLN A 498 -7.59 44.54 14.25
N MET A 499 -7.19 43.29 13.99
CA MET A 499 -5.98 42.96 13.23
C MET A 499 -6.26 41.80 12.28
N ASP A 500 -5.94 42.00 11.00
CA ASP A 500 -5.94 40.95 10.00
C ASP A 500 -4.49 40.50 9.76
N ILE A 501 -4.25 39.19 9.80
CA ILE A 501 -2.92 38.59 9.64
C ILE A 501 -3.02 37.52 8.57
N MET A 502 -2.14 37.58 7.58
CA MET A 502 -1.94 36.50 6.62
C MET A 502 -0.80 35.60 7.11
N PHE A 503 -1.09 34.30 7.25
CA PHE A 503 -0.10 33.26 7.48
C PHE A 503 0.21 32.56 6.16
N SER A 504 1.48 32.22 5.93
CA SER A 504 1.93 31.55 4.71
C SER A 504 2.87 30.41 5.05
N LYS A 505 2.70 29.27 4.37
CA LYS A 505 3.61 28.12 4.43
C LYS A 505 3.94 27.60 3.05
N GLY A 506 5.17 27.12 2.84
CA GLY A 506 5.55 26.57 1.54
C GLY A 506 6.99 26.12 1.46
N ALA A 507 7.42 25.83 0.23
CA ALA A 507 8.80 25.50 -0.07
C ALA A 507 9.74 26.66 0.34
N PRO A 508 10.86 26.37 1.03
CA PRO A 508 11.74 27.41 1.56
C PRO A 508 12.19 28.44 0.52
N GLU A 509 12.58 28.00 -0.68
CA GLU A 509 12.98 28.88 -1.78
C GLU A 509 11.85 29.83 -2.24
N SER A 510 10.60 29.36 -2.15
CA SER A 510 9.44 30.13 -2.57
C SER A 510 9.02 31.15 -1.53
N VAL A 511 9.04 30.79 -0.25
CA VAL A 511 8.66 31.72 0.83
C VAL A 511 9.76 32.74 1.09
N ILE A 512 11.03 32.32 1.20
CA ILE A 512 12.16 33.21 1.55
C ILE A 512 12.38 34.28 0.46
N SER A 513 12.18 33.94 -0.81
CA SER A 513 12.28 34.91 -1.92
C SER A 513 11.21 36.01 -1.87
N ARG A 514 10.08 35.76 -1.18
CA ARG A 514 8.98 36.71 -0.98
C ARG A 514 9.07 37.46 0.36
N CYS A 515 10.04 37.13 1.20
CA CYS A 515 10.25 37.78 2.49
C CYS A 515 11.15 39.02 2.36
N THR A 516 10.72 40.13 2.96
CA THR A 516 11.50 41.36 3.12
C THR A 516 11.99 41.56 4.54
N ASN A 517 11.30 40.95 5.52
CA ASN A 517 11.61 41.06 6.93
C ASN A 517 11.76 39.68 7.57
N ILE A 518 12.30 39.65 8.78
CA ILE A 518 12.44 38.44 9.60
C ILE A 518 12.12 38.73 11.06
N LEU A 519 11.50 37.76 11.73
CA LEU A 519 11.18 37.80 13.15
C LEU A 519 12.34 37.23 13.98
N CYS A 520 12.79 37.98 14.99
CA CYS A 520 13.83 37.55 15.93
C CYS A 520 13.23 36.83 17.14
N ASN A 521 13.79 35.68 17.49
CA ASN A 521 13.31 34.86 18.61
C ASN A 521 13.70 35.42 19.99
N SER A 522 14.73 36.26 20.09
CA SER A 522 15.19 36.80 21.37
C SER A 522 14.23 37.81 22.00
N ASP A 523 13.62 38.66 21.17
CA ASP A 523 12.85 39.82 21.60
C ASP A 523 11.55 40.03 20.82
N GLY A 524 11.28 39.22 19.79
CA GLY A 524 10.13 39.38 18.91
C GLY A 524 10.24 40.57 17.97
N SER A 525 11.42 41.19 17.85
CA SER A 525 11.63 42.31 16.92
C SER A 525 11.56 41.84 15.47
N THR A 526 11.10 42.72 14.59
CA THR A 526 11.12 42.49 13.14
C THR A 526 12.25 43.31 12.54
N VAL A 527 13.16 42.65 11.82
CA VAL A 527 14.32 43.28 11.20
C VAL A 527 14.35 43.01 9.68
N PRO A 528 14.95 43.89 8.86
CA PRO A 528 15.06 43.66 7.42
C PRO A 528 15.87 42.40 7.11
N LEU A 529 15.38 41.59 6.17
CA LEU A 529 16.09 40.40 5.70
C LEU A 529 17.23 40.80 4.75
N THR A 530 18.44 40.92 5.31
CA THR A 530 19.64 41.27 4.55
C THR A 530 20.11 40.11 3.67
N ALA A 531 20.88 40.40 2.61
CA ALA A 531 21.42 39.37 1.72
C ALA A 531 22.32 38.35 2.44
N SER A 532 23.06 38.78 3.48
CA SER A 532 23.90 37.89 4.28
C SER A 532 23.05 36.91 5.11
N LEU A 533 21.97 37.38 5.73
CA LEU A 533 21.04 36.52 6.48
C LEU A 533 20.31 35.55 5.55
N ARG A 534 19.90 36.00 4.36
CA ARG A 534 19.28 35.13 3.36
C ARG A 534 20.25 34.02 2.93
N ALA A 535 21.50 34.35 2.62
CA ALA A 535 22.52 33.37 2.25
C ALA A 535 22.83 32.37 3.39
N GLU A 536 22.81 32.83 4.64
CA GLU A 536 22.99 31.96 5.80
C GLU A 536 21.80 30.99 5.98
N LEU A 537 20.56 31.47 5.85
CA LEU A 537 19.37 30.63 5.89
C LEU A 537 19.34 29.61 4.74
N GLU A 538 19.70 30.02 3.53
CA GLU A 538 19.82 29.14 2.36
C GLU A 538 20.94 28.10 2.54
N SER A 539 22.09 28.49 3.10
CA SER A 539 23.18 27.57 3.43
C SER A 539 22.77 26.55 4.50
N ARG A 540 22.04 26.99 5.54
CA ARG A 540 21.49 26.11 6.57
C ARG A 540 20.41 25.19 6.02
N PHE A 541 19.54 25.69 5.15
CA PHE A 541 18.58 24.88 4.40
C PHE A 541 19.30 23.81 3.58
N ASN A 542 20.33 24.18 2.83
CA ASN A 542 21.14 23.21 2.10
C ASN A 542 21.80 22.21 3.04
N SER A 543 22.23 22.60 4.25
CA SER A 543 22.80 21.67 5.24
C SER A 543 21.77 20.73 5.88
N LEU A 544 20.51 21.17 6.05
CA LEU A 544 19.38 20.42 6.61
C LEU A 544 18.58 19.63 5.55
N GLY A 545 18.74 19.99 4.28
CA GLY A 545 18.07 19.43 3.12
C GLY A 545 19.00 19.49 1.91
N LEU A 546 19.89 18.50 1.76
CA LEU A 546 20.67 18.37 0.53
C LEU A 546 19.86 17.63 -0.54
N ASP A 547 19.11 18.42 -1.31
CA ASP A 547 18.53 18.04 -2.60
C ASP A 547 19.33 18.57 -3.81
N ASN A 548 20.39 19.38 -3.63
CA ASN A 548 21.20 19.85 -4.76
C ASN A 548 22.73 19.81 -4.50
N LEU A 549 23.40 18.98 -5.29
CA LEU A 549 24.77 19.05 -5.83
C LEU A 549 25.92 19.64 -4.98
N SER A 550 26.85 18.75 -4.56
CA SER A 550 28.29 18.95 -4.34
C SER A 550 28.78 20.16 -3.51
N LEU A 551 29.21 19.94 -2.27
CA LEU A 551 30.63 19.80 -1.86
C LEU A 551 30.76 19.85 -0.32
N LEU A 552 31.75 19.11 0.17
CA LEU A 552 32.35 19.08 1.51
C LEU A 552 31.73 18.22 2.62
N LEU A 553 32.51 17.17 2.89
CA LEU A 553 32.59 16.33 4.08
C LEU A 553 32.94 17.16 5.33
N SER A 554 32.13 17.08 6.39
CA SER A 554 32.63 16.99 7.79
C SER A 554 31.49 16.73 8.78
N PHE A 555 31.56 15.58 9.44
CA PHE A 555 31.10 15.26 10.80
C PHE A 555 29.65 15.57 11.24
N ALA A 556 28.95 14.47 11.61
CA ALA A 556 27.72 14.38 12.43
C ALA A 556 26.37 14.77 11.77
N GLY A 557 25.66 13.76 11.24
CA GLY A 557 24.19 13.73 11.16
C GLY A 557 23.50 14.40 9.96
N LYS A 558 23.63 13.84 8.75
CA LYS A 558 22.82 14.23 7.58
C LYS A 558 21.43 13.57 7.62
N GLU A 559 20.50 14.15 8.37
CA GLU A 559 19.08 13.79 8.27
C GLU A 559 18.46 14.52 7.07
N THR A 560 17.87 13.77 6.13
CA THR A 560 17.11 14.36 5.03
C THR A 560 15.71 14.67 5.52
N LEU A 561 15.46 15.94 5.81
CA LEU A 561 14.17 16.44 6.27
C LEU A 561 13.42 17.07 5.11
N ARG A 562 12.10 16.86 5.05
CA ARG A 562 11.21 17.70 4.24
C ARG A 562 11.05 19.02 4.99
N CYS A 563 11.57 20.10 4.43
CA CYS A 563 11.53 21.41 5.07
C CYS A 563 10.38 22.27 4.53
N LEU A 564 9.72 23.01 5.42
CA LEU A 564 8.79 24.08 5.07
C LEU A 564 9.25 25.39 5.72
N ALA A 565 9.10 26.48 4.99
CA ALA A 565 9.23 27.83 5.54
C ALA A 565 7.87 28.38 5.92
N LEU A 566 7.83 29.05 7.07
CA LEU A 566 6.66 29.72 7.61
C LEU A 566 6.91 31.23 7.65
N ALA A 567 5.91 31.99 7.23
CA ALA A 567 5.95 33.45 7.19
C ALA A 567 4.60 34.06 7.58
N LEU A 568 4.61 35.32 8.00
CA LEU A 568 3.41 36.09 8.27
C LEU A 568 3.47 37.48 7.63
N LYS A 569 2.31 38.10 7.48
CA LYS A 569 2.18 39.51 7.09
C LYS A 569 0.97 40.11 7.77
N ILE A 570 1.13 41.29 8.37
CA ILE A 570 0.01 42.08 8.90
C ILE A 570 -0.69 42.73 7.70
N MET A 571 -1.99 42.48 7.57
CA MET A 571 -2.79 42.93 6.44
C MET A 571 -3.65 44.15 6.81
N PRO A 572 -4.01 45.01 5.84
CA PRO A 572 -5.00 46.07 6.06
C PRO A 572 -6.34 45.49 6.49
N MET A 573 -7.02 46.18 7.40
CA MET A 573 -8.30 45.74 7.96
C MET A 573 -9.41 45.66 6.91
N GLY A 574 -10.18 44.57 6.96
CA GLY A 574 -11.44 44.43 6.21
C GLY A 574 -11.26 43.92 4.78
N GLN A 575 -10.10 43.36 4.44
CA GLN A 575 -9.88 42.73 3.14
C GLN A 575 -10.67 41.40 3.07
N PRO A 576 -11.60 41.25 2.10
CA PRO A 576 -12.46 40.07 2.04
C PRO A 576 -11.78 38.84 1.44
N THR A 577 -10.77 39.02 0.59
CA THR A 577 -10.14 37.96 -0.20
C THR A 577 -8.64 38.18 -0.36
N LEU A 578 -7.87 37.09 -0.35
CA LEU A 578 -6.46 37.11 -0.71
C LEU A 578 -6.27 37.02 -2.24
N SER A 579 -5.24 37.71 -2.73
CA SER A 579 -4.74 37.65 -4.09
C SER A 579 -3.27 37.22 -4.11
N LEU A 580 -2.77 36.83 -5.28
CA LEU A 580 -1.35 36.46 -5.45
C LEU A 580 -0.39 37.63 -5.19
N GLU A 581 -0.85 38.88 -5.29
CA GLU A 581 -0.03 40.04 -5.00
C GLU A 581 0.18 40.25 -3.49
N ASP A 582 -0.74 39.73 -2.66
CA ASP A 582 -0.66 39.85 -1.21
C ASP A 582 0.48 39.00 -0.62
N GLU A 583 0.89 37.91 -1.31
CA GLU A 583 2.01 37.01 -0.97
C GLU A 583 3.41 37.65 -1.19
N LYS A 584 3.52 38.98 -1.16
CA LYS A 584 4.79 39.73 -1.22
C LYS A 584 5.05 40.47 0.08
N ASP A 585 6.31 40.85 0.32
CA ASP A 585 6.73 41.59 1.50
C ASP A 585 6.41 40.87 2.82
N LEU A 586 6.65 39.57 2.84
CA LEU A 586 6.39 38.71 3.99
C LEU A 586 7.46 38.90 5.09
N THR A 587 7.09 38.61 6.32
CA THR A 587 8.00 38.47 7.47
C THR A 587 8.25 36.99 7.71
N PHE A 588 9.50 36.56 7.51
CA PHE A 588 9.92 35.18 7.77
C PHE A 588 9.88 34.86 9.27
N ILE A 589 9.31 33.71 9.65
CA ILE A 589 9.23 33.26 11.04
C ILE A 589 10.29 32.18 11.32
N GLY A 590 10.37 31.16 10.46
CA GLY A 590 11.29 30.04 10.65
C GLY A 590 11.09 28.89 9.66
N LEU A 591 11.98 27.91 9.75
CA LEU A 591 11.92 26.63 9.04
C LEU A 591 11.48 25.53 9.99
N VAL A 592 10.67 24.62 9.47
CA VAL A 592 10.31 23.36 10.13
C VAL A 592 10.73 22.20 9.25
N GLY A 593 11.55 21.31 9.79
CA GLY A 593 12.00 20.08 9.15
C GLY A 593 11.21 18.89 9.69
N MET A 594 10.55 18.16 8.79
CA MET A 594 9.77 16.97 9.11
C MET A 594 10.32 15.74 8.40
N LEU A 595 10.10 14.58 9.00
CA LEU A 595 10.53 13.30 8.46
C LEU A 595 9.44 12.25 8.62
N ASP A 596 9.48 11.23 7.77
CA ASP A 596 8.70 10.00 7.93
C ASP A 596 9.56 9.00 8.73
N PRO A 597 9.25 8.75 10.01
CA PRO A 597 10.14 8.00 10.87
C PRO A 597 10.11 6.50 10.49
N PRO A 598 11.27 5.83 10.56
CA PRO A 598 11.31 4.38 10.40
C PRO A 598 10.54 3.70 11.54
N ARG A 599 9.95 2.54 11.27
CA ARG A 599 9.34 1.71 12.32
C ARG A 599 10.43 1.12 13.20
N GLU A 600 10.19 1.02 14.50
CA GLU A 600 11.18 0.53 15.46
C GLU A 600 11.57 -0.93 15.19
N GLU A 601 10.61 -1.76 14.79
CA GLU A 601 10.80 -3.18 14.50
C GLU A 601 11.64 -3.45 13.23
N VAL A 602 11.73 -2.48 12.31
CA VAL A 602 12.34 -2.69 10.99
C VAL A 602 13.82 -2.99 11.10
N ARG A 603 14.55 -2.33 12.02
CA ARG A 603 15.97 -2.60 12.24
C ARG A 603 16.22 -4.07 12.58
N ASN A 604 15.47 -4.59 13.55
CA ASN A 604 15.60 -5.98 14.00
C ASN A 604 15.14 -6.98 12.93
N ALA A 605 14.10 -6.63 12.16
CA ALA A 605 13.61 -7.45 11.06
C ALA A 605 14.65 -7.56 9.94
N MET A 606 15.28 -6.44 9.56
CA MET A 606 16.34 -6.43 8.53
C MET A 606 17.59 -7.20 8.98
N LEU A 607 18.03 -7.01 10.23
CA LEU A 607 19.14 -7.80 10.79
C LEU A 607 18.85 -9.30 10.81
N SER A 608 17.61 -9.68 11.15
CA SER A 608 17.16 -11.07 11.14
C SER A 608 17.17 -11.66 9.72
N CYS A 609 16.71 -10.88 8.73
CA CYS A 609 16.79 -11.27 7.31
C CYS A 609 18.25 -11.48 6.88
N MET A 610 19.14 -10.54 7.18
CA MET A 610 20.56 -10.63 6.81
C MET A 610 21.26 -11.82 7.48
N THR A 611 20.95 -12.10 8.75
CA THR A 611 21.48 -13.26 9.48
C THR A 611 20.99 -14.58 8.88
N ALA A 612 19.76 -14.61 8.37
CA ALA A 612 19.20 -15.75 7.65
C ALA A 612 19.71 -15.89 6.21
N GLY A 613 20.59 -14.99 5.74
CA GLY A 613 21.10 -14.98 4.36
C GLY A 613 20.10 -14.42 3.34
N ILE A 614 19.06 -13.72 3.79
CA ILE A 614 18.07 -13.07 2.93
C ILE A 614 18.53 -11.65 2.64
N ARG A 615 18.67 -11.31 1.36
CA ARG A 615 19.04 -9.96 0.92
C ARG A 615 17.82 -9.06 0.92
N VAL A 616 17.94 -7.85 1.45
CA VAL A 616 16.87 -6.85 1.41
C VAL A 616 17.24 -5.72 0.47
N ILE A 617 16.35 -5.39 -0.46
CA ILE A 617 16.48 -4.26 -1.39
C ILE A 617 15.37 -3.27 -1.06
N VAL A 618 15.73 -2.03 -0.78
CA VAL A 618 14.79 -0.95 -0.54
C VAL A 618 14.45 -0.28 -1.86
N VAL A 619 13.16 -0.24 -2.18
CA VAL A 619 12.63 0.37 -3.40
C VAL A 619 11.79 1.58 -2.99
N THR A 620 11.99 2.74 -3.61
CA THR A 620 11.28 3.97 -3.20
C THR A 620 11.16 4.99 -4.34
N GLY A 621 10.06 5.75 -4.37
CA GLY A 621 9.89 6.90 -5.27
C GLY A 621 10.70 8.14 -4.83
N ASP A 622 11.16 8.16 -3.58
CA ASP A 622 11.98 9.24 -3.03
C ASP A 622 13.27 9.47 -3.83
N ASN A 623 13.85 10.66 -3.65
CA ASN A 623 15.17 10.94 -4.15
C ASN A 623 16.25 10.03 -3.51
N LYS A 624 17.36 9.87 -4.23
CA LYS A 624 18.47 9.00 -3.84
C LYS A 624 19.05 9.35 -2.46
N SER A 625 19.24 10.63 -2.19
CA SER A 625 19.83 11.13 -0.93
C SER A 625 18.95 10.80 0.29
N THR A 626 17.64 10.95 0.18
CA THR A 626 16.67 10.67 1.25
C THR A 626 16.59 9.18 1.53
N ALA A 627 16.49 8.37 0.47
CA ALA A 627 16.46 6.92 0.59
C ALA A 627 17.71 6.38 1.31
N GLU A 628 18.90 6.87 0.95
CA GLU A 628 20.14 6.50 1.61
C GLU A 628 20.20 6.95 3.08
N SER A 629 19.74 8.17 3.39
CA SER A 629 19.72 8.68 4.77
C SER A 629 18.80 7.84 5.66
N VAL A 630 17.59 7.51 5.19
CA VAL A 630 16.65 6.63 5.91
C VAL A 630 17.27 5.26 6.15
N CYS A 631 17.93 4.68 5.14
CA CYS A 631 18.60 3.39 5.27
C CYS A 631 19.75 3.39 6.28
N ARG A 632 20.54 4.48 6.36
CA ARG A 632 21.55 4.66 7.43
C ARG A 632 20.90 4.78 8.80
N LYS A 633 19.77 5.49 8.91
CA LYS A 633 19.06 5.70 10.19
C LYS A 633 18.41 4.42 10.72
N ILE A 634 17.86 3.60 9.84
CA ILE A 634 17.39 2.25 10.20
C ILE A 634 18.55 1.39 10.71
N GLY A 635 19.79 1.70 10.32
CA GLY A 635 20.97 0.86 10.55
C GLY A 635 20.92 -0.44 9.75
N ALA A 636 20.19 -0.42 8.64
CA ALA A 636 19.94 -1.58 7.79
C ALA A 636 21.21 -2.07 7.12
N PHE A 637 22.07 -1.15 6.70
CA PHE A 637 23.25 -1.43 5.89
C PHE A 637 24.54 -0.94 6.54
N ASP A 638 24.64 -1.03 7.87
CA ASP A 638 25.82 -0.56 8.64
C ASP A 638 27.14 -1.25 8.20
N HIS A 639 27.05 -2.40 7.51
CA HIS A 639 28.19 -3.11 6.92
C HIS A 639 28.70 -2.50 5.60
N LEU A 640 27.90 -1.65 4.94
CA LEU A 640 28.29 -0.92 3.74
C LEU A 640 28.94 0.40 4.16
N VAL A 641 30.22 0.59 3.82
CA VAL A 641 30.97 1.84 4.13
C VAL A 641 30.34 3.03 3.41
N ASP A 642 29.88 2.82 2.17
CA ASP A 642 29.06 3.75 1.41
C ASP A 642 28.06 2.97 0.52
N PHE A 643 27.12 3.70 -0.11
CA PHE A 643 26.18 3.09 -1.07
C PHE A 643 26.69 3.14 -2.52
N SER A 644 27.97 3.44 -2.73
CA SER A 644 28.55 3.56 -4.06
C SER A 644 28.51 2.22 -4.78
N GLY A 645 27.82 2.16 -5.93
CA GLY A 645 27.61 0.91 -6.68
C GLY A 645 26.54 -0.03 -6.08
N CYS A 646 25.83 0.41 -5.04
CA CYS A 646 24.72 -0.34 -4.41
C CYS A 646 23.39 0.45 -4.40
N SER A 647 23.43 1.76 -4.67
CA SER A 647 22.28 2.68 -4.74
C SER A 647 22.18 3.27 -6.15
N TYR A 648 21.04 3.04 -6.81
CA TYR A 648 20.77 3.47 -8.18
C TYR A 648 19.44 4.20 -8.27
N THR A 649 19.37 5.26 -9.08
CA THR A 649 18.08 5.77 -9.59
C THR A 649 17.62 4.94 -10.78
N ALA A 650 16.33 4.96 -11.11
CA ALA A 650 15.83 4.28 -12.30
C ALA A 650 16.53 4.76 -13.58
N ALA A 651 16.68 6.07 -13.75
CA ALA A 651 17.41 6.66 -14.88
C ALA A 651 18.86 6.17 -14.95
N GLU A 652 19.61 6.20 -13.83
CA GLU A 652 20.98 5.68 -13.77
C GLU A 652 21.04 4.19 -14.12
N PHE A 653 20.06 3.39 -13.70
CA PHE A 653 20.03 1.94 -13.95
C PHE A 653 19.68 1.60 -15.41
N GLU A 654 18.75 2.33 -16.02
CA GLU A 654 18.36 2.16 -17.43
C GLU A 654 19.48 2.54 -18.39
N GLU A 655 20.30 3.55 -18.05
CA GLU A 655 21.47 3.96 -18.84
C GLU A 655 22.61 2.92 -18.82
N LEU A 656 22.61 1.97 -17.87
CA LEU A 656 23.65 0.94 -17.80
C LEU A 656 23.52 -0.09 -18.93
N PRO A 657 24.64 -0.55 -19.52
CA PRO A 657 24.64 -1.72 -20.40
C PRO A 657 24.07 -2.96 -19.71
N ALA A 658 23.41 -3.87 -20.46
CA ALA A 658 22.75 -5.06 -19.91
C ALA A 658 23.63 -5.94 -18.99
N MET A 659 24.92 -6.07 -19.30
CA MET A 659 25.87 -6.81 -18.46
C MET A 659 26.11 -6.10 -17.11
N GLN A 660 26.18 -4.76 -17.11
CA GLN A 660 26.34 -3.95 -15.90
C GLN A 660 25.04 -3.90 -15.08
N GLN A 661 23.87 -3.89 -15.72
CA GLN A 661 22.57 -4.02 -15.03
C GLN A 661 22.49 -5.33 -14.23
N THR A 662 22.94 -6.44 -14.81
CA THR A 662 22.96 -7.75 -14.13
C THR A 662 23.90 -7.74 -12.92
N MET A 663 25.08 -7.12 -13.06
CA MET A 663 26.02 -6.95 -11.94
C MET A 663 25.47 -6.00 -10.86
N ALA A 664 24.80 -4.92 -11.26
CA ALA A 664 24.16 -3.98 -10.35
C ALA A 664 23.07 -4.68 -9.53
N LEU A 665 22.18 -5.47 -10.15
CA LEU A 665 21.14 -6.25 -9.46
C LEU A 665 21.69 -7.25 -8.44
N GLN A 666 22.93 -7.74 -8.61
CA GLN A 666 23.58 -8.63 -7.64
C GLN A 666 24.06 -7.91 -6.38
N ARG A 667 24.27 -6.60 -6.44
CA ARG A 667 24.81 -5.79 -5.33
C ARG A 667 23.85 -4.71 -4.83
N MET A 668 22.77 -4.46 -5.56
CA MET A 668 21.80 -3.43 -5.28
C MET A 668 21.19 -3.62 -3.89
N ALA A 669 21.20 -2.53 -3.13
CA ALA A 669 20.56 -2.40 -1.83
C ALA A 669 19.45 -1.34 -1.87
N LEU A 670 19.55 -0.36 -2.77
CA LEU A 670 18.63 0.76 -2.92
C LEU A 670 18.29 1.02 -4.39
N PHE A 671 17.00 1.13 -4.67
CA PHE A 671 16.46 1.53 -5.96
C PHE A 671 15.50 2.71 -5.79
N THR A 672 15.76 3.81 -6.48
CA THR A 672 15.13 5.11 -6.21
C THR A 672 14.53 5.74 -7.47
N ARG A 673 13.50 6.57 -7.32
CA ARG A 673 12.77 7.21 -8.44
C ARG A 673 12.31 6.22 -9.53
N TYR A 674 11.71 5.10 -9.12
CA TYR A 674 11.27 4.02 -10.00
C TYR A 674 9.92 4.29 -10.69
#